data_AF-A0A8T4TC23-F1
#
_entry.id   AF-A0A8T4TC23-F1
#
_cell.length_a   1.000
_cell.length_b   1.000
_cell.length_c   1.000
_cell.angle_alpha   90.00
_cell.angle_beta   90.00
_cell.angle_gamma   90.00
#
_symmetry.space_group_name_H-M   'P 1'
#
loop_
_entity.id
_entity.type
_entity.pdbx_description
1 polymer ?
#
loop_
_entity_poly.entity_id
_entity_poly.type
_entity_poly.pdbx_seq_one_letter_code
_entity_poly.pdbx_strand_id
1 'polypeptide(L)'
;MRKFFLIFIIFSFLILSFVDAAQLNSCSFKSSCSSGEVLLFKASGNTNAHAELASQNNYQTLVCCTGSNLMNTCQANGATVLVLSSITNAHVEENSMGNYNQKACLSTNDGTSASCLYATDCNSLGSTYKCVAEISSITNAHVGDCSSPYSTKVCCSVPGPIASGISQIHLSVNPDTLQIGGNTAAVRATVCINNDLDINCVANGNGAPDGTVVNFNIANIVPIGANIGSLSSGSAQTVNGIATVTFTSGNQPGSGDIHAIAGSVNRLKTITVTLQSSCVISNVEIRDTTVQGNIIPSGQVVLAGTDVKFRFTANNCVGKNVNYQIWEMDNIVPGPATEENDVSVFTSPPPLVTINQNPQTIDRIWTVQHRFDLGDAIEDGAGGDLEWEYAFKAVVDGNAVRSTNYIQLPPYSTQCRIVQAHIIHPTDDNYVYPDGETLNKDQNVRLRVYTQGNCGSKRLKLEIFDFNENAGVKDSSQYITGLAPINLDNGNQEYLATWRTEYRTGDVAPEDEDIEYTFTATVMEDSSITRDADNWIQVNDEAKPNCGNGIIQASENEECDCGPDGDCLNPPGDDLNGKQCTGINHVPPFTGGQLDCYDAGYSSQQCEFDTSQCTTGGGGGPGNPVCGDGDVEGDEGCDPPGSYCSNTNYLVCNSNCKRCIGLDGNTKTILTRTPCRDDGNGDNVGVYDETIVQVNIITNQAIPGTQRTTPKECTLISEVDIPFFTPLNVLMVLALISIYYFFVKTKNKKRIRKV
;
A
#
# COMPACT_ATOMS: atom_id res chain seq x y z
N MET A 1 -58.98 44.23 -10.03
CA MET A 1 -59.67 42.99 -10.46
C MET A 1 -59.20 42.51 -11.83
N ARG A 2 -59.19 43.31 -12.91
CA ARG A 2 -58.72 42.85 -14.25
C ARG A 2 -57.34 42.15 -14.30
N LYS A 3 -56.33 42.63 -13.56
CA LYS A 3 -54.99 41.98 -13.53
C LYS A 3 -54.97 40.63 -12.79
N PHE A 4 -55.89 40.39 -11.85
CA PHE A 4 -56.00 39.12 -11.12
C PHE A 4 -56.72 38.05 -11.96
N PHE A 5 -57.73 38.44 -12.74
CA PHE A 5 -58.42 37.52 -13.65
C PHE A 5 -57.50 37.03 -14.78
N LEU A 6 -56.60 37.89 -15.28
CA LEU A 6 -55.60 37.50 -16.28
C LEU A 6 -54.58 36.49 -15.72
N ILE A 7 -54.13 36.67 -14.48
CA ILE A 7 -53.22 35.73 -13.80
C ILE A 7 -53.91 34.38 -13.57
N PHE A 8 -55.19 34.38 -13.19
CA PHE A 8 -55.96 33.14 -13.03
C PHE A 8 -56.15 32.39 -14.35
N ILE A 9 -56.39 33.09 -15.47
CA ILE A 9 -56.47 32.47 -16.80
C ILE A 9 -55.12 31.91 -17.24
N ILE A 10 -54.01 32.64 -17.04
CA ILE A 10 -52.67 32.16 -17.38
C ILE A 10 -52.30 30.94 -16.52
N PHE A 11 -52.64 30.95 -15.22
CA PHE A 11 -52.39 29.84 -14.31
C PHE A 11 -53.29 28.63 -14.60
N SER A 12 -54.55 28.85 -14.99
CA SER A 12 -55.46 27.80 -15.46
C SER A 12 -54.96 27.17 -16.77
N PHE A 13 -54.45 27.98 -17.72
CA PHE A 13 -53.79 27.47 -18.93
C PHE A 13 -52.51 26.70 -18.62
N LEU A 14 -51.74 27.11 -17.60
CA LEU A 14 -50.53 26.40 -17.15
C LEU A 14 -50.86 25.05 -16.47
N ILE A 15 -51.96 24.98 -15.73
CA ILE A 15 -52.44 23.74 -15.08
C ILE A 15 -53.11 22.81 -16.09
N LEU A 16 -53.69 23.31 -17.19
CA LEU A 16 -54.30 22.47 -18.23
C LEU A 16 -53.30 21.86 -19.21
N SER A 17 -52.02 22.25 -19.14
CA SER A 17 -50.94 21.70 -19.98
C SER A 17 -50.20 20.50 -19.38
N PHE A 18 -50.79 19.79 -18.41
CA PHE A 18 -50.31 18.44 -18.08
C PHE A 18 -50.61 17.52 -19.27
N VAL A 19 -49.62 17.40 -20.15
CA VAL A 19 -49.64 16.43 -21.23
C VAL A 19 -49.64 15.06 -20.58
N ASP A 20 -50.67 14.26 -20.82
CA ASP A 20 -50.71 12.87 -20.36
C ASP A 20 -49.50 12.14 -20.93
N ALA A 21 -48.55 11.82 -20.06
CA ALA A 21 -47.76 10.61 -20.09
C ALA A 21 -48.08 9.64 -21.24
N ALA A 22 -47.17 9.43 -22.20
CA ALA A 22 -47.38 8.34 -23.15
C ALA A 22 -47.49 7.00 -22.41
N GLN A 23 -48.51 6.22 -22.77
CA GLN A 23 -48.78 4.93 -22.14
C GLN A 23 -49.45 4.01 -23.14
N LEU A 24 -49.09 2.72 -23.12
CA LEU A 24 -49.79 1.68 -23.85
C LEU A 24 -50.77 0.94 -22.94
N ASN A 25 -52.06 0.98 -23.27
CA ASN A 25 -53.11 0.36 -22.45
C ASN A 25 -53.49 -1.02 -22.97
N SER A 26 -53.80 -1.15 -24.26
CA SER A 26 -54.16 -2.42 -24.90
C SER A 26 -54.01 -2.35 -26.42
N CYS A 27 -53.92 -3.49 -27.08
CA CYS A 27 -54.00 -3.61 -28.54
C CYS A 27 -55.00 -4.69 -28.91
N SER A 28 -55.68 -4.53 -30.05
CA SER A 28 -56.66 -5.51 -30.53
C SER A 28 -56.87 -5.42 -32.04
N PHE A 29 -57.32 -6.54 -32.61
CA PHE A 29 -57.67 -6.66 -34.03
C PHE A 29 -59.11 -6.17 -34.23
N LYS A 30 -59.32 -5.20 -35.11
CA LYS A 30 -60.62 -4.53 -35.34
C LYS A 30 -60.86 -4.25 -36.82
N SER A 31 -62.09 -3.91 -37.21
CA SER A 31 -62.39 -3.40 -38.56
C SER A 31 -62.12 -1.89 -38.73
N SER A 32 -61.98 -1.16 -37.62
CA SER A 32 -61.73 0.29 -37.57
C SER A 32 -61.10 0.66 -36.23
N CYS A 33 -60.11 1.56 -36.23
CA CYS A 33 -59.57 2.12 -34.98
C CYS A 33 -60.50 3.23 -34.47
N SER A 34 -60.75 3.22 -33.16
CA SER A 34 -61.56 4.21 -32.48
C SER A 34 -60.80 5.54 -32.34
N SER A 35 -61.52 6.62 -32.05
CA SER A 35 -60.89 7.91 -31.75
C SER A 35 -59.92 7.78 -30.58
N GLY A 36 -58.67 8.18 -30.77
CA GLY A 36 -57.59 8.04 -29.78
C GLY A 36 -56.80 6.73 -29.87
N GLU A 37 -57.15 5.81 -30.77
CA GLU A 37 -56.33 4.63 -31.07
C GLU A 37 -55.33 4.88 -32.20
N VAL A 38 -54.20 4.18 -32.15
CA VAL A 38 -53.19 4.20 -33.21
C VAL A 38 -53.23 2.91 -34.01
N LEU A 39 -53.30 3.05 -35.33
CA LEU A 39 -53.16 1.94 -36.27
C LEU A 39 -51.69 1.57 -36.43
N LEU A 40 -51.27 0.40 -35.95
CA LEU A 40 -49.88 -0.05 -36.10
C LEU A 40 -49.62 -0.73 -37.45
N PHE A 41 -50.46 -1.68 -37.82
CA PHE A 41 -50.41 -2.40 -39.10
C PHE A 41 -51.77 -3.04 -39.38
N LYS A 42 -51.94 -3.67 -40.56
CA LYS A 42 -53.16 -4.38 -40.94
C LYS A 42 -52.86 -5.84 -41.23
N ALA A 43 -53.84 -6.71 -41.06
CA ALA A 43 -53.73 -8.15 -41.25
C ALA A 43 -54.86 -8.68 -42.14
N SER A 44 -54.63 -9.74 -42.92
CA SER A 44 -55.64 -10.32 -43.81
C SER A 44 -56.79 -11.04 -43.07
N GLY A 45 -56.65 -11.26 -41.77
CA GLY A 45 -57.61 -11.92 -40.89
C GLY A 45 -57.16 -11.88 -39.42
N ASN A 46 -57.86 -12.57 -38.52
CA ASN A 46 -57.53 -12.61 -37.08
C ASN A 46 -56.56 -13.73 -36.70
N THR A 47 -56.34 -14.71 -37.56
CA THR A 47 -55.41 -15.82 -37.35
C THR A 47 -54.86 -16.26 -38.70
N ASN A 48 -53.65 -16.83 -38.72
CA ASN A 48 -52.99 -17.29 -39.94
C ASN A 48 -53.00 -16.23 -41.06
N ALA A 49 -52.79 -14.97 -40.68
CA ALA A 49 -52.94 -13.83 -41.57
C ALA A 49 -51.60 -13.34 -42.11
N HIS A 50 -51.64 -12.76 -43.31
CA HIS A 50 -50.55 -11.95 -43.83
C HIS A 50 -50.70 -10.52 -43.31
N ALA A 51 -49.59 -9.79 -43.20
CA ALA A 51 -49.57 -8.40 -42.71
C ALA A 51 -49.32 -7.39 -43.85
N GLU A 52 -49.72 -6.15 -43.62
CA GLU A 52 -49.34 -4.99 -44.41
C GLU A 52 -49.10 -3.77 -43.52
N LEU A 53 -48.27 -2.82 -43.98
CA LEU A 53 -48.01 -1.58 -43.24
C LEU A 53 -49.30 -0.77 -43.06
N ALA A 54 -49.39 0.03 -42.00
CA ALA A 54 -50.55 0.88 -41.71
C ALA A 54 -50.95 1.83 -42.87
N SER A 55 -50.00 2.17 -43.75
CA SER A 55 -50.22 3.02 -44.94
C SER A 55 -50.95 2.31 -46.09
N GLN A 56 -51.03 0.98 -46.08
CA GLN A 56 -51.70 0.20 -47.12
C GLN A 56 -53.19 0.02 -46.80
N ASN A 57 -54.00 -0.38 -47.78
CA ASN A 57 -55.47 -0.48 -47.66
C ASN A 57 -56.04 -1.78 -48.26
N ASN A 58 -55.26 -2.86 -48.37
CA ASN A 58 -55.73 -4.12 -48.94
C ASN A 58 -56.51 -4.95 -47.91
N TYR A 59 -56.25 -4.75 -46.62
CA TYR A 59 -56.86 -5.54 -45.55
C TYR A 59 -57.82 -4.73 -44.67
N GLN A 60 -58.92 -5.40 -44.28
CA GLN A 60 -59.96 -4.83 -43.43
C GLN A 60 -59.67 -4.99 -41.93
N THR A 61 -58.87 -5.99 -41.55
CA THR A 61 -58.49 -6.18 -40.15
C THR A 61 -57.30 -5.29 -39.81
N LEU A 62 -57.50 -4.42 -38.82
CA LEU A 62 -56.57 -3.41 -38.33
C LEU A 62 -56.06 -3.81 -36.95
N VAL A 63 -54.78 -3.61 -36.68
CA VAL A 63 -54.21 -3.76 -35.34
C VAL A 63 -54.15 -2.38 -34.68
N CYS A 64 -55.14 -2.12 -33.83
CA CYS A 64 -55.36 -0.83 -33.17
C CYS A 64 -54.90 -0.90 -31.72
N CYS A 65 -54.09 0.05 -31.30
CA CYS A 65 -53.62 0.17 -29.91
C CYS A 65 -54.20 1.41 -29.24
N THR A 66 -54.67 1.24 -28.01
CA THR A 66 -55.13 2.31 -27.13
C THR A 66 -53.99 2.80 -26.25
N GLY A 67 -53.93 4.10 -26.04
CA GLY A 67 -52.91 4.73 -25.22
C GLY A 67 -52.87 6.23 -25.40
N SER A 68 -52.10 6.91 -24.56
CA SER A 68 -51.84 8.34 -24.68
C SER A 68 -50.60 8.53 -25.54
N ASN A 69 -50.61 9.54 -26.42
CA ASN A 69 -49.41 10.00 -27.13
C ASN A 69 -48.69 8.96 -28.00
N LEU A 70 -49.39 7.88 -28.38
CA LEU A 70 -48.85 6.85 -29.25
C LEU A 70 -48.74 7.32 -30.71
N MET A 71 -47.79 6.76 -31.44
CA MET A 71 -47.59 6.93 -32.89
C MET A 71 -47.14 5.60 -33.51
N ASN A 72 -47.17 5.51 -34.84
CA ASN A 72 -46.77 4.31 -35.61
C ASN A 72 -45.51 4.54 -36.47
N THR A 73 -44.60 5.41 -36.02
CA THR A 73 -43.41 5.82 -36.78
C THR A 73 -42.14 5.15 -36.25
N CYS A 74 -41.23 4.78 -37.14
CA CYS A 74 -39.93 4.17 -36.77
C CYS A 74 -38.87 5.23 -36.43
N GLN A 75 -39.20 6.20 -35.56
CA GLN A 75 -38.27 7.25 -35.11
C GLN A 75 -37.33 6.75 -33.99
N ALA A 76 -36.38 7.59 -33.55
CA ALA A 76 -35.35 7.22 -32.57
C ALA A 76 -35.88 6.63 -31.24
N ASN A 77 -37.10 7.01 -30.84
CA ASN A 77 -37.76 6.51 -29.61
C ASN A 77 -38.82 5.43 -29.89
N GLY A 78 -38.88 4.92 -31.13
CA GLY A 78 -39.81 3.89 -31.55
C GLY A 78 -39.23 2.48 -31.43
N ALA A 79 -40.06 1.53 -31.03
CA ALA A 79 -39.76 0.10 -31.10
C ALA A 79 -40.28 -0.49 -32.41
N THR A 80 -39.49 -1.38 -33.01
CA THR A 80 -39.96 -2.21 -34.12
C THR A 80 -40.82 -3.34 -33.56
N VAL A 81 -42.11 -3.32 -33.90
CA VAL A 81 -43.11 -4.30 -33.50
C VAL A 81 -42.95 -5.59 -34.31
N LEU A 82 -42.81 -5.46 -35.62
CA LEU A 82 -42.64 -6.56 -36.59
C LEU A 82 -41.82 -6.08 -37.78
N VAL A 83 -41.14 -7.00 -38.46
CA VAL A 83 -40.53 -6.75 -39.77
C VAL A 83 -41.25 -7.59 -40.83
N LEU A 84 -41.65 -6.95 -41.93
CA LEU A 84 -42.48 -7.48 -42.99
C LEU A 84 -41.64 -7.69 -44.27
N SER A 85 -41.82 -8.85 -44.91
CA SER A 85 -41.17 -9.21 -46.17
C SER A 85 -41.53 -8.30 -47.36
N SER A 86 -42.66 -7.59 -47.30
CA SER A 86 -43.17 -6.64 -48.31
C SER A 86 -44.03 -5.57 -47.65
N ILE A 87 -44.39 -4.49 -48.35
CA ILE A 87 -45.28 -3.45 -47.80
C ILE A 87 -46.73 -3.94 -47.64
N THR A 88 -47.13 -4.95 -48.43
CA THR A 88 -48.42 -5.65 -48.37
C THR A 88 -48.25 -7.14 -48.63
N ASN A 89 -49.24 -7.95 -48.24
CA ASN A 89 -49.25 -9.40 -48.37
C ASN A 89 -48.00 -10.08 -47.83
N ALA A 90 -47.49 -9.57 -46.72
CA ALA A 90 -46.20 -9.93 -46.17
C ALA A 90 -46.33 -11.03 -45.11
N HIS A 91 -45.39 -11.98 -45.15
CA HIS A 91 -45.00 -12.71 -43.95
C HIS A 91 -44.16 -11.79 -43.05
N VAL A 92 -44.12 -12.11 -41.76
CA VAL A 92 -43.41 -11.31 -40.75
C VAL A 92 -42.26 -12.08 -40.11
N GLU A 93 -41.38 -11.34 -39.46
CA GLU A 93 -40.33 -11.88 -38.60
C GLU A 93 -40.11 -10.98 -37.38
N GLU A 94 -39.41 -11.54 -36.39
CA GLU A 94 -38.96 -10.79 -35.23
C GLU A 94 -37.99 -9.68 -35.61
N ASN A 95 -37.93 -8.62 -34.80
CA ASN A 95 -37.07 -7.47 -35.05
C ASN A 95 -35.57 -7.78 -35.07
N SER A 96 -35.17 -8.97 -34.60
CA SER A 96 -33.80 -9.48 -34.56
C SER A 96 -33.38 -10.24 -35.84
N MET A 97 -34.31 -10.64 -36.71
CA MET A 97 -34.03 -11.62 -37.78
C MET A 97 -33.42 -11.03 -39.06
N GLY A 98 -33.55 -9.73 -39.31
CA GLY A 98 -32.79 -9.00 -40.34
C GLY A 98 -32.96 -9.44 -41.81
N ASN A 99 -33.88 -10.35 -42.15
CA ASN A 99 -34.12 -10.81 -43.53
C ASN A 99 -35.04 -9.86 -44.30
N TYR A 100 -35.88 -9.11 -43.58
CA TYR A 100 -36.91 -8.23 -44.13
C TYR A 100 -36.59 -6.75 -43.85
N ASN A 101 -37.17 -5.86 -44.66
CA ASN A 101 -36.82 -4.42 -44.63
C ASN A 101 -37.99 -3.50 -44.22
N GLN A 102 -39.23 -3.97 -44.25
CA GLN A 102 -40.39 -3.13 -43.98
C GLN A 102 -40.76 -3.23 -42.50
N LYS A 103 -40.74 -2.14 -41.76
CA LYS A 103 -40.95 -2.17 -40.29
C LYS A 103 -42.32 -1.63 -39.92
N ALA A 104 -43.07 -2.39 -39.12
CA ALA A 104 -44.18 -1.86 -38.34
C ALA A 104 -43.63 -1.41 -36.99
N CYS A 105 -43.86 -0.16 -36.60
CA CYS A 105 -43.27 0.44 -35.41
C CYS A 105 -44.33 1.01 -34.47
N LEU A 106 -44.00 1.03 -33.18
CA LEU A 106 -44.73 1.73 -32.13
C LEU A 106 -43.80 2.79 -31.56
N SER A 107 -44.24 4.04 -31.48
CA SER A 107 -43.47 5.16 -30.93
C SER A 107 -44.37 6.07 -30.12
N THR A 108 -43.80 7.11 -29.50
CA THR A 108 -44.55 8.14 -28.80
C THR A 108 -44.16 9.54 -29.28
N ASN A 109 -45.09 10.50 -29.18
CA ASN A 109 -44.87 11.88 -29.59
C ASN A 109 -44.13 12.74 -28.53
N ASP A 110 -44.07 12.26 -27.29
CA ASP A 110 -43.50 12.96 -26.13
C ASP A 110 -42.03 12.60 -25.88
N GLY A 111 -41.47 11.72 -26.72
CA GLY A 111 -40.09 11.28 -26.64
C GLY A 111 -39.85 10.05 -25.76
N THR A 112 -40.88 9.54 -25.10
CA THR A 112 -40.82 8.28 -24.34
C THR A 112 -40.47 7.10 -25.25
N SER A 113 -39.50 6.28 -24.84
CA SER A 113 -39.10 5.12 -25.63
C SER A 113 -40.11 3.99 -25.50
N ALA A 114 -40.62 3.50 -26.62
CA ALA A 114 -41.34 2.24 -26.66
C ALA A 114 -40.35 1.06 -26.63
N SER A 115 -40.78 -0.08 -26.09
CA SER A 115 -40.05 -1.36 -26.12
C SER A 115 -40.97 -2.45 -26.66
N CYS A 116 -40.47 -3.32 -27.55
CA CYS A 116 -41.19 -4.49 -28.04
C CYS A 116 -40.27 -5.71 -28.01
N LEU A 117 -40.76 -6.78 -27.37
CA LEU A 117 -40.07 -8.05 -27.15
C LEU A 117 -40.99 -9.21 -27.53
N TYR A 118 -40.44 -10.41 -27.61
CA TYR A 118 -41.15 -11.63 -28.01
C TYR A 118 -41.12 -12.64 -26.87
N ALA A 119 -42.28 -13.16 -26.48
CA ALA A 119 -42.41 -14.09 -25.35
C ALA A 119 -43.62 -15.02 -25.51
N THR A 120 -43.70 -16.08 -24.71
CA THR A 120 -44.89 -16.96 -24.69
C THR A 120 -46.07 -16.36 -23.93
N ASP A 121 -45.80 -15.48 -22.97
CA ASP A 121 -46.78 -14.69 -22.25
C ASP A 121 -46.20 -13.29 -22.01
N CYS A 122 -46.91 -12.24 -22.41
CA CYS A 122 -46.45 -10.87 -22.20
C CYS A 122 -46.37 -10.50 -20.72
N ASN A 123 -47.11 -11.17 -19.83
CA ASN A 123 -47.00 -10.94 -18.39
C ASN A 123 -45.65 -11.40 -17.84
N SER A 124 -44.97 -12.35 -18.50
CA SER A 124 -43.62 -12.79 -18.11
C SER A 124 -42.55 -11.71 -18.31
N LEU A 125 -42.84 -10.69 -19.12
CA LEU A 125 -41.97 -9.53 -19.36
C LEU A 125 -42.31 -8.33 -18.45
N GLY A 126 -43.37 -8.44 -17.65
CA GLY A 126 -43.86 -7.39 -16.75
C GLY A 126 -45.28 -6.91 -17.09
N SER A 127 -45.99 -6.38 -16.08
CA SER A 127 -47.40 -5.97 -16.20
C SER A 127 -47.65 -4.79 -17.17
N THR A 128 -46.59 -4.06 -17.54
CA THR A 128 -46.63 -2.96 -18.51
C THR A 128 -46.62 -3.44 -19.96
N TYR A 129 -46.16 -4.67 -20.23
CA TYR A 129 -46.18 -5.24 -21.56
C TYR A 129 -47.58 -5.71 -21.94
N LYS A 130 -48.05 -5.23 -23.10
CA LYS A 130 -49.34 -5.60 -23.70
C LYS A 130 -49.08 -6.40 -24.97
N CYS A 131 -49.86 -7.46 -25.14
CA CYS A 131 -49.83 -8.23 -26.37
C CYS A 131 -50.36 -7.37 -27.53
N VAL A 132 -49.57 -7.27 -28.60
CA VAL A 132 -49.93 -6.56 -29.83
C VAL A 132 -50.46 -7.53 -30.87
N ALA A 133 -49.77 -8.66 -31.03
CA ALA A 133 -50.10 -9.73 -31.97
C ALA A 133 -49.39 -11.03 -31.56
N GLU A 134 -49.62 -12.11 -32.29
CA GLU A 134 -48.86 -13.34 -32.22
C GLU A 134 -48.28 -13.72 -33.58
N ILE A 135 -47.18 -14.47 -33.58
CA ILE A 135 -46.51 -14.94 -34.81
C ILE A 135 -46.29 -16.46 -34.77
N SER A 136 -46.52 -17.12 -35.91
CA SER A 136 -46.44 -18.58 -36.02
C SER A 136 -45.01 -19.15 -35.96
N SER A 137 -43.99 -18.31 -36.14
CA SER A 137 -42.55 -18.63 -36.12
C SER A 137 -41.74 -17.34 -35.94
N ILE A 138 -40.42 -17.43 -35.75
CA ILE A 138 -39.55 -16.26 -35.59
C ILE A 138 -39.27 -15.53 -36.92
N THR A 139 -39.41 -16.22 -38.06
CA THR A 139 -39.33 -15.63 -39.41
C THR A 139 -40.30 -16.33 -40.35
N ASN A 140 -40.57 -15.72 -41.50
CA ASN A 140 -41.53 -16.25 -42.48
C ASN A 140 -42.88 -16.60 -41.84
N ALA A 141 -43.29 -15.83 -40.85
CA ALA A 141 -44.40 -16.13 -39.98
C ALA A 141 -45.69 -15.49 -40.45
N HIS A 142 -46.80 -16.14 -40.12
CA HIS A 142 -48.13 -15.53 -40.19
C HIS A 142 -48.45 -14.85 -38.87
N VAL A 143 -49.33 -13.85 -38.92
CA VAL A 143 -49.76 -13.07 -37.77
C VAL A 143 -51.13 -13.56 -37.28
N GLY A 144 -51.32 -13.58 -35.97
CA GLY A 144 -52.62 -13.77 -35.33
C GLY A 144 -52.89 -12.70 -34.27
N ASP A 145 -54.14 -12.63 -33.82
CA ASP A 145 -54.52 -11.86 -32.64
C ASP A 145 -53.97 -12.50 -31.36
N CYS A 146 -54.08 -11.79 -30.23
CA CYS A 146 -53.58 -12.27 -28.94
C CYS A 146 -54.37 -13.44 -28.32
N SER A 147 -55.36 -13.96 -29.05
CA SER A 147 -56.15 -15.16 -28.70
C SER A 147 -55.86 -16.32 -29.66
N SER A 148 -54.91 -16.17 -30.57
CA SER A 148 -54.49 -17.19 -31.51
C SER A 148 -53.72 -18.31 -30.80
N PRO A 149 -53.53 -19.48 -31.46
CA PRO A 149 -52.84 -20.61 -30.86
C PRO A 149 -51.30 -20.53 -30.99
N TYR A 150 -50.73 -19.39 -31.37
CA TYR A 150 -49.29 -19.31 -31.62
C TYR A 150 -48.53 -19.11 -30.32
N SER A 151 -47.41 -19.81 -30.19
CA SER A 151 -46.61 -19.76 -28.96
C SER A 151 -45.89 -18.43 -28.78
N THR A 152 -45.59 -17.69 -29.84
CA THR A 152 -44.79 -16.46 -29.76
C THR A 152 -45.70 -15.23 -29.85
N LYS A 153 -45.80 -14.50 -28.75
CA LYS A 153 -46.51 -13.22 -28.64
C LYS A 153 -45.55 -12.06 -28.87
N VAL A 154 -46.00 -11.06 -29.62
CA VAL A 154 -45.34 -9.77 -29.78
C VAL A 154 -45.85 -8.86 -28.65
N CYS A 155 -44.98 -8.59 -27.70
CA CYS A 155 -45.30 -7.88 -26.47
C CYS A 155 -44.64 -6.51 -26.49
N CYS A 156 -45.43 -5.44 -26.42
CA CYS A 156 -44.90 -4.08 -26.40
C CYS A 156 -45.24 -3.38 -25.09
N SER A 157 -44.39 -2.46 -24.66
CA SER A 157 -44.58 -1.58 -23.53
C SER A 157 -44.19 -0.17 -23.94
N VAL A 158 -45.03 0.79 -23.56
CA VAL A 158 -44.62 2.19 -23.48
C VAL A 158 -44.68 2.48 -22.00
N PRO A 159 -43.51 2.52 -21.31
CA PRO A 159 -43.48 2.91 -19.92
C PRO A 159 -44.20 4.25 -19.84
N GLY A 160 -45.10 4.42 -18.87
CA GLY A 160 -45.47 5.79 -18.50
C GLY A 160 -44.18 6.59 -18.29
N PRO A 161 -44.19 7.94 -18.46
CA PRO A 161 -43.09 8.74 -17.96
C PRO A 161 -42.84 8.25 -16.54
N ILE A 162 -41.59 7.89 -16.29
CA ILE A 162 -41.14 7.32 -15.02
C ILE A 162 -41.32 8.44 -14.00
N ALA A 163 -42.55 8.63 -13.54
CA ALA A 163 -42.97 9.79 -12.79
C ALA A 163 -42.39 9.61 -11.39
N SER A 164 -41.31 10.33 -11.10
CA SER A 164 -40.87 10.65 -9.74
C SER A 164 -40.75 9.47 -8.76
N GLY A 165 -40.40 8.28 -9.26
CA GLY A 165 -40.28 7.09 -8.43
C GLY A 165 -38.84 6.75 -8.02
N ILE A 166 -37.83 7.07 -8.85
CA ILE A 166 -36.44 6.75 -8.52
C ILE A 166 -36.01 7.60 -7.33
N SER A 167 -35.88 6.99 -6.17
CA SER A 167 -35.45 7.65 -4.94
C SER A 167 -33.94 7.56 -4.76
N GLN A 168 -33.33 6.46 -5.23
CA GLN A 168 -31.93 6.17 -4.96
C GLN A 168 -31.32 5.29 -6.05
N ILE A 169 -30.03 5.51 -6.30
CA ILE A 169 -29.16 4.57 -7.01
C ILE A 169 -28.18 4.03 -5.97
N HIS A 170 -27.89 2.73 -5.99
CA HIS A 170 -26.76 2.15 -5.27
C HIS A 170 -25.72 1.69 -6.29
N LEU A 171 -24.53 2.29 -6.25
CA LEU A 171 -23.46 2.03 -7.19
C LEU A 171 -22.37 1.18 -6.53
N SER A 172 -22.10 0.02 -7.11
CA SER A 172 -21.05 -0.90 -6.68
C SER A 172 -20.08 -1.20 -7.82
N VAL A 173 -18.81 -1.32 -7.48
CA VAL A 173 -17.73 -1.66 -8.41
C VAL A 173 -16.95 -2.80 -7.76
N ASN A 174 -16.77 -3.91 -8.46
CA ASN A 174 -16.05 -5.06 -7.93
C ASN A 174 -15.12 -5.67 -9.01
N PRO A 175 -13.79 -5.66 -8.80
CA PRO A 175 -13.09 -4.96 -7.71
C PRO A 175 -13.10 -3.43 -7.93
N ASP A 176 -13.04 -2.63 -6.86
CA ASP A 176 -12.92 -1.16 -6.94
C ASP A 176 -11.45 -0.68 -7.07
N THR A 177 -10.50 -1.61 -7.00
CA THR A 177 -9.09 -1.41 -7.34
C THR A 177 -8.68 -2.36 -8.47
N LEU A 178 -8.16 -1.82 -9.56
CA LEU A 178 -7.64 -2.57 -10.70
C LEU A 178 -6.15 -2.31 -10.90
N GLN A 179 -5.47 -3.23 -11.57
CA GLN A 179 -4.11 -3.01 -12.06
C GLN A 179 -4.13 -2.42 -13.47
N ILE A 180 -3.13 -1.63 -13.86
CA ILE A 180 -2.95 -1.20 -15.26
C ILE A 180 -2.88 -2.42 -16.20
N GLY A 181 -3.22 -2.23 -17.48
CA GLY A 181 -3.03 -3.26 -18.51
C GLY A 181 -4.30 -4.00 -18.93
N GLY A 182 -5.47 -3.35 -18.93
CA GLY A 182 -6.69 -3.91 -19.51
C GLY A 182 -7.46 -4.84 -18.58
N ASN A 183 -7.21 -4.77 -17.26
CA ASN A 183 -8.01 -5.49 -16.28
C ASN A 183 -9.42 -4.92 -16.22
N THR A 184 -10.42 -5.76 -15.99
CA THR A 184 -11.83 -5.34 -16.03
C THR A 184 -12.50 -5.43 -14.66
N ALA A 185 -13.35 -4.45 -14.33
CA ALA A 185 -14.26 -4.50 -13.19
C ALA A 185 -15.71 -4.36 -13.64
N ALA A 186 -16.61 -5.12 -13.00
CA ALA A 186 -18.04 -4.94 -13.21
C ALA A 186 -18.53 -3.73 -12.40
N VAL A 187 -19.21 -2.81 -13.08
CA VAL A 187 -19.86 -1.64 -12.48
C VAL A 187 -21.36 -1.91 -12.48
N ARG A 188 -21.95 -2.00 -11.29
CA ARG A 188 -23.38 -2.32 -11.11
C ARG A 188 -24.09 -1.15 -10.45
N ALA A 189 -25.09 -0.60 -11.13
CA ALA A 189 -26.01 0.38 -10.59
C ALA A 189 -27.36 -0.29 -10.29
N THR A 190 -27.67 -0.46 -9.02
CA THR A 190 -28.98 -0.89 -8.55
C THR A 190 -29.88 0.34 -8.42
N VAL A 191 -31.01 0.37 -9.13
CA VAL A 191 -31.92 1.52 -9.15
C VAL A 191 -33.15 1.21 -8.32
N CYS A 192 -33.39 2.01 -7.28
CA CYS A 192 -34.49 1.82 -6.35
C CYS A 192 -35.63 2.79 -6.63
N ILE A 193 -36.87 2.31 -6.50
CA ILE A 193 -38.08 3.12 -6.55
C ILE A 193 -38.73 3.23 -5.16
N ASN A 194 -39.35 4.38 -4.87
CA ASN A 194 -40.20 4.67 -3.69
C ASN A 194 -39.51 4.79 -2.32
N ASN A 195 -38.59 5.75 -2.15
CA ASN A 195 -38.03 6.24 -0.86
C ASN A 195 -37.57 5.19 0.17
N ASP A 196 -37.38 3.95 -0.24
CA ASP A 196 -36.84 2.92 0.62
C ASP A 196 -35.33 3.15 0.71
N LEU A 197 -34.86 3.60 1.86
CA LEU A 197 -33.44 3.85 2.15
C LEU A 197 -32.63 2.54 2.25
N ASP A 198 -33.28 1.38 2.10
CA ASP A 198 -32.64 0.08 2.14
C ASP A 198 -31.82 -0.18 0.87
N ILE A 199 -30.54 -0.50 1.08
CA ILE A 199 -29.57 -0.91 0.06
C ILE A 199 -30.03 -2.16 -0.73
N ASN A 200 -30.99 -2.91 -0.19
CA ASN A 200 -31.53 -4.15 -0.74
C ASN A 200 -32.86 -4.00 -1.50
N CYS A 201 -33.15 -2.84 -2.09
CA CYS A 201 -34.43 -2.59 -2.77
C CYS A 201 -34.80 -3.64 -3.85
N VAL A 202 -33.83 -4.29 -4.50
CA VAL A 202 -34.08 -5.41 -5.44
C VAL A 202 -34.66 -6.64 -4.72
N ALA A 203 -34.14 -6.98 -3.55
CA ALA A 203 -34.66 -8.09 -2.74
C ALA A 203 -36.07 -7.79 -2.20
N ASN A 204 -36.38 -6.51 -2.00
CA ASN A 204 -37.67 -6.04 -1.50
C ASN A 204 -38.72 -5.84 -2.62
N GLY A 205 -38.37 -6.10 -3.89
CA GLY A 205 -39.28 -5.91 -5.04
C GLY A 205 -39.48 -4.43 -5.44
N ASN A 206 -38.70 -3.52 -4.85
CA ASN A 206 -38.71 -2.07 -5.11
C ASN A 206 -37.60 -1.67 -6.12
N GLY A 207 -37.19 -2.60 -6.98
CA GLY A 207 -36.27 -2.31 -8.09
C GLY A 207 -36.98 -1.52 -9.19
N ALA A 208 -36.23 -0.64 -9.87
CA ALA A 208 -36.74 0.01 -11.06
C ALA A 208 -37.17 -1.04 -12.11
N PRO A 209 -38.25 -0.80 -12.86
CA PRO A 209 -38.71 -1.72 -13.89
C PRO A 209 -37.61 -2.04 -14.90
N ASP A 210 -37.63 -3.26 -15.43
CA ASP A 210 -36.72 -3.67 -16.49
C ASP A 210 -36.85 -2.75 -17.71
N GLY A 211 -35.70 -2.42 -18.30
CA GLY A 211 -35.61 -1.45 -19.38
C GLY A 211 -35.36 0.00 -18.92
N THR A 212 -35.35 0.28 -17.61
CA THR A 212 -34.96 1.62 -17.10
C THR A 212 -33.52 1.92 -17.51
N VAL A 213 -33.28 3.01 -18.22
CA VAL A 213 -31.95 3.38 -18.72
C VAL A 213 -31.14 4.09 -17.63
N VAL A 214 -29.94 3.61 -17.37
CA VAL A 214 -28.93 4.23 -16.51
C VAL A 214 -27.76 4.71 -17.37
N ASN A 215 -27.43 5.99 -17.26
CA ASN A 215 -26.26 6.57 -17.94
C ASN A 215 -25.03 6.49 -17.03
N PHE A 216 -23.89 6.11 -17.60
CA PHE A 216 -22.61 5.99 -16.91
C PHE A 216 -21.57 6.94 -17.51
N ASN A 217 -20.80 7.62 -16.66
CA ASN A 217 -19.67 8.44 -17.09
C ASN A 217 -18.50 8.32 -16.10
N ILE A 218 -17.27 8.56 -16.54
CA ILE A 218 -16.09 8.70 -15.68
C ILE A 218 -15.80 10.20 -15.52
N ALA A 219 -15.68 10.67 -14.29
CA ALA A 219 -15.37 12.06 -13.94
C ALA A 219 -14.24 12.12 -12.90
N ASN A 220 -13.82 13.34 -12.56
CA ASN A 220 -12.85 13.63 -11.48
C ASN A 220 -11.56 12.79 -11.56
N ILE A 221 -11.00 12.63 -12.76
CA ILE A 221 -9.81 11.81 -12.96
C ILE A 221 -8.59 12.49 -12.32
N VAL A 222 -7.87 11.75 -11.47
CA VAL A 222 -6.63 12.17 -10.81
C VAL A 222 -5.51 11.18 -11.13
N PRO A 223 -4.36 11.65 -11.67
CA PRO A 223 -4.07 13.03 -12.06
C PRO A 223 -4.86 13.48 -13.31
N ILE A 224 -5.10 14.78 -13.43
CA ILE A 224 -5.85 15.35 -14.56
C ILE A 224 -5.17 14.96 -15.87
N GLY A 225 -5.95 14.41 -16.80
CA GLY A 225 -5.46 13.94 -18.11
C GLY A 225 -4.95 12.50 -18.12
N ALA A 226 -5.00 11.77 -17.00
CA ALA A 226 -4.66 10.36 -16.98
C ALA A 226 -5.68 9.52 -17.74
N ASN A 227 -5.21 8.60 -18.59
CA ASN A 227 -6.06 7.55 -19.15
C ASN A 227 -6.14 6.37 -18.16
N ILE A 228 -6.98 6.51 -17.14
CA ILE A 228 -7.18 5.46 -16.13
C ILE A 228 -8.01 4.28 -16.67
N GLY A 229 -8.77 4.45 -17.77
CA GLY A 229 -9.60 3.39 -18.34
C GLY A 229 -10.84 3.89 -19.09
N SER A 230 -11.68 2.94 -19.51
CA SER A 230 -12.90 3.20 -20.29
C SER A 230 -14.06 2.28 -19.88
N LEU A 231 -15.30 2.77 -20.04
CA LEU A 231 -16.51 1.98 -19.86
C LEU A 231 -16.90 1.26 -21.17
N SER A 232 -17.47 0.06 -21.09
CA SER A 232 -17.96 -0.71 -22.24
C SER A 232 -19.13 -0.05 -22.98
N SER A 233 -19.89 0.82 -22.30
CA SER A 233 -20.98 1.63 -22.84
C SER A 233 -21.21 2.85 -21.96
N GLY A 234 -21.71 3.95 -22.52
CA GLY A 234 -22.16 5.14 -21.78
C GLY A 234 -23.54 5.00 -21.14
N SER A 235 -24.27 3.91 -21.43
CA SER A 235 -25.55 3.60 -20.80
C SER A 235 -25.83 2.09 -20.77
N ALA A 236 -26.68 1.65 -19.83
CA ALA A 236 -27.22 0.29 -19.79
C ALA A 236 -28.66 0.30 -19.28
N GLN A 237 -29.46 -0.67 -19.71
CA GLN A 237 -30.81 -0.89 -19.19
C GLN A 237 -30.80 -1.77 -17.94
N THR A 238 -31.71 -1.53 -17.01
CA THR A 238 -31.91 -2.39 -15.84
C THR A 238 -32.50 -3.74 -16.27
N VAL A 239 -32.00 -4.82 -15.65
CA VAL A 239 -32.60 -6.16 -15.63
C VAL A 239 -32.72 -6.57 -14.16
N ASN A 240 -33.92 -6.90 -13.71
CA ASN A 240 -34.28 -7.01 -12.29
C ASN A 240 -33.81 -5.80 -11.45
N GLY A 241 -33.99 -4.59 -11.96
CA GLY A 241 -33.59 -3.35 -11.28
C GLY A 241 -32.09 -3.04 -11.25
N ILE A 242 -31.25 -3.82 -11.95
CA ILE A 242 -29.78 -3.63 -11.98
C ILE A 242 -29.30 -3.34 -13.39
N ALA A 243 -28.60 -2.21 -13.59
CA ALA A 243 -27.88 -1.89 -14.81
C ALA A 243 -26.38 -2.18 -14.63
N THR A 244 -25.76 -2.87 -15.59
CA THR A 244 -24.35 -3.28 -15.51
C THR A 244 -23.56 -2.79 -16.71
N VAL A 245 -22.41 -2.18 -16.47
CA VAL A 245 -21.37 -1.89 -17.49
C VAL A 245 -20.02 -2.45 -17.02
N THR A 246 -19.07 -2.60 -17.93
CA THR A 246 -17.71 -3.06 -17.60
C THR A 246 -16.74 -1.89 -17.68
N PHE A 247 -15.97 -1.63 -16.64
CA PHE A 247 -14.82 -0.74 -16.69
C PHE A 247 -13.58 -1.55 -17.07
N THR A 248 -12.77 -1.04 -18.00
CA THR A 248 -11.49 -1.64 -18.41
C THR A 248 -10.37 -0.65 -18.07
N SER A 249 -9.37 -1.07 -17.29
CA SER A 249 -8.26 -0.22 -16.87
C SER A 249 -7.36 0.17 -18.04
N GLY A 250 -6.88 1.40 -17.98
CA GLY A 250 -5.96 1.98 -18.95
C GLY A 250 -4.50 1.63 -18.67
N ASN A 251 -3.61 2.46 -19.22
CA ASN A 251 -2.16 2.30 -19.12
C ASN A 251 -1.50 3.25 -18.11
N GLN A 252 -2.29 4.06 -17.41
CA GLN A 252 -1.79 5.00 -16.41
C GLN A 252 -2.46 4.72 -15.06
N PRO A 253 -1.70 4.74 -13.95
CA PRO A 253 -2.28 4.71 -12.63
C PRO A 253 -3.04 6.00 -12.34
N GLY A 254 -4.03 5.92 -11.47
CA GLY A 254 -4.84 7.05 -11.05
C GLY A 254 -6.14 6.61 -10.42
N SER A 255 -6.98 7.57 -10.06
CA SER A 255 -8.34 7.34 -9.60
C SER A 255 -9.33 8.15 -10.44
N GLY A 256 -10.58 7.70 -10.50
CA GLY A 256 -11.67 8.47 -11.10
C GLY A 256 -13.02 8.05 -10.52
N ASP A 257 -14.00 8.94 -10.62
CA ASP A 257 -15.34 8.68 -10.12
C ASP A 257 -16.24 8.20 -11.25
N ILE A 258 -16.84 7.03 -11.06
CA ILE A 258 -17.89 6.54 -11.93
C ILE A 258 -19.21 7.17 -11.48
N HIS A 259 -19.85 7.91 -12.37
CA HIS A 259 -21.17 8.49 -12.18
C HIS A 259 -22.22 7.57 -12.79
N ALA A 260 -23.23 7.18 -12.02
CA ALA A 260 -24.44 6.54 -12.52
C ALA A 260 -25.64 7.49 -12.37
N ILE A 261 -26.40 7.70 -13.44
CA ILE A 261 -27.52 8.66 -13.50
C ILE A 261 -28.76 7.95 -14.04
N ALA A 262 -29.86 7.99 -13.28
CA ALA A 262 -31.17 7.46 -13.68
C ALA A 262 -32.26 8.46 -13.26
N GLY A 263 -32.96 9.03 -14.24
CA GLY A 263 -33.87 10.16 -13.99
C GLY A 263 -33.13 11.37 -13.42
N SER A 264 -33.59 11.93 -12.30
CA SER A 264 -32.95 13.04 -11.58
C SER A 264 -31.97 12.60 -10.49
N VAL A 265 -31.83 11.30 -10.23
CA VAL A 265 -30.94 10.77 -9.20
C VAL A 265 -29.57 10.46 -9.81
N ASN A 266 -28.51 10.86 -9.12
CA ASN A 266 -27.14 10.51 -9.45
C ASN A 266 -26.43 9.89 -8.24
N ARG A 267 -25.43 9.05 -8.51
CA ARG A 267 -24.45 8.59 -7.50
C ARG A 267 -23.07 8.45 -8.10
N LEU A 268 -22.07 8.62 -7.24
CA LEU A 268 -20.65 8.47 -7.56
C LEU A 268 -20.06 7.26 -6.81
N LYS A 269 -19.10 6.59 -7.44
CA LYS A 269 -18.23 5.61 -6.80
C LYS A 269 -16.84 5.70 -7.41
N THR A 270 -15.83 5.90 -6.56
CA THR A 270 -14.44 5.98 -6.99
C THR A 270 -13.92 4.60 -7.38
N ILE A 271 -13.17 4.55 -8.49
CA ILE A 271 -12.37 3.40 -8.93
C ILE A 271 -10.90 3.81 -8.96
N THR A 272 -10.03 2.92 -8.49
CA THR A 272 -8.57 3.17 -8.45
C THR A 272 -7.85 2.20 -9.37
N VAL A 273 -6.99 2.73 -10.24
CA VAL A 273 -6.07 1.94 -11.07
C VAL A 273 -4.67 2.11 -10.51
N THR A 274 -4.09 1.00 -10.11
CA THR A 274 -2.76 0.91 -9.49
C THR A 274 -1.74 0.30 -10.46
N LEU A 275 -0.46 0.57 -10.21
CA LEU A 275 0.63 -0.10 -10.90
C LEU A 275 0.75 -1.54 -10.37
N GLN A 276 0.91 -2.50 -11.28
CA GLN A 276 1.04 -3.93 -10.93
C GLN A 276 2.19 -4.12 -9.93
N SER A 277 1.82 -4.49 -8.71
CA SER A 277 2.65 -4.40 -7.50
C SER A 277 3.53 -5.63 -7.26
N SER A 278 4.31 -6.06 -8.25
CA SER A 278 5.51 -6.85 -7.95
C SER A 278 6.62 -6.43 -8.89
N CYS A 279 7.61 -5.75 -8.33
CA CYS A 279 8.87 -5.55 -9.01
C CYS A 279 9.49 -6.93 -9.25
N VAL A 280 9.75 -7.27 -10.51
CA VAL A 280 10.31 -8.56 -10.91
C VAL A 280 11.75 -8.35 -11.32
N ILE A 281 12.68 -8.97 -10.60
CA ILE A 281 14.08 -9.10 -11.03
C ILE A 281 14.19 -10.35 -11.91
N SER A 282 14.92 -10.24 -13.01
CA SER A 282 15.17 -11.34 -13.96
C SER A 282 16.60 -11.23 -14.51
N ASN A 283 17.07 -12.28 -15.20
CA ASN A 283 18.38 -12.32 -15.86
C ASN A 283 19.55 -11.96 -14.93
N VAL A 284 19.53 -12.51 -13.71
CA VAL A 284 20.61 -12.34 -12.75
C VAL A 284 21.78 -13.23 -13.17
N GLU A 285 22.91 -12.63 -13.52
CA GLU A 285 24.04 -13.34 -14.13
C GLU A 285 25.39 -12.65 -13.86
N ILE A 286 26.46 -13.44 -13.79
CA ILE A 286 27.86 -12.99 -13.70
C ILE A 286 28.48 -13.00 -15.10
N ARG A 287 29.06 -11.88 -15.51
CA ARG A 287 29.66 -11.66 -16.83
C ARG A 287 31.10 -11.20 -16.70
N ASP A 288 31.89 -11.45 -17.73
CA ASP A 288 33.21 -10.84 -17.90
C ASP A 288 33.08 -9.31 -18.09
N THR A 289 34.07 -8.54 -17.63
CA THR A 289 34.16 -7.10 -17.81
C THR A 289 34.65 -6.68 -19.21
N THR A 290 35.14 -7.61 -20.04
CA THR A 290 35.49 -7.32 -21.44
C THR A 290 34.31 -6.73 -22.22
N VAL A 291 34.63 -6.02 -23.31
CA VAL A 291 33.67 -5.26 -24.15
C VAL A 291 32.51 -6.12 -24.68
N GLN A 292 32.68 -7.43 -24.78
CA GLN A 292 31.63 -8.36 -25.23
C GLN A 292 30.72 -8.82 -24.09
N GLY A 293 31.13 -8.67 -22.83
CA GLY A 293 30.30 -8.95 -21.65
C GLY A 293 29.75 -10.37 -21.62
N ASN A 294 30.53 -11.37 -22.03
CA ASN A 294 30.07 -12.76 -22.10
C ASN A 294 29.69 -13.29 -20.71
N ILE A 295 28.67 -14.16 -20.64
CA ILE A 295 28.29 -14.84 -19.40
C ILE A 295 29.44 -15.77 -19.01
N ILE A 296 29.91 -15.67 -17.76
CA ILE A 296 30.92 -16.59 -17.22
C ILE A 296 30.24 -17.94 -16.97
N PRO A 297 30.68 -19.05 -17.59
CA PRO A 297 30.14 -20.38 -17.30
C PRO A 297 30.22 -20.71 -15.80
N SER A 298 29.20 -21.41 -15.30
CA SER A 298 29.17 -21.85 -13.91
C SER A 298 30.40 -22.70 -13.56
N GLY A 299 31.05 -22.42 -12.43
CA GLY A 299 32.26 -23.12 -12.00
C GLY A 299 33.53 -22.71 -12.74
N GLN A 300 33.49 -21.66 -13.57
CA GLN A 300 34.74 -21.14 -14.15
C GLN A 300 35.61 -20.56 -13.02
N VAL A 301 36.88 -20.97 -13.01
CA VAL A 301 37.89 -20.39 -12.12
C VAL A 301 38.18 -18.95 -12.51
N VAL A 302 37.98 -18.03 -11.59
CA VAL A 302 38.30 -16.60 -11.71
C VAL A 302 39.34 -16.27 -10.64
N LEU A 303 40.44 -15.64 -11.06
CA LEU A 303 41.51 -15.26 -10.13
C LEU A 303 41.06 -14.09 -9.25
N ALA A 304 41.43 -14.11 -7.97
CA ALA A 304 41.30 -12.93 -7.13
C ALA A 304 42.02 -11.73 -7.77
N GLY A 305 41.44 -10.54 -7.62
CA GLY A 305 41.82 -9.32 -8.32
C GLY A 305 41.18 -9.14 -9.70
N THR A 306 40.47 -10.15 -10.23
CA THR A 306 39.77 -10.01 -11.53
C THR A 306 38.44 -9.29 -11.34
N ASP A 307 38.16 -8.28 -12.16
CA ASP A 307 36.85 -7.64 -12.18
C ASP A 307 35.83 -8.48 -12.95
N VAL A 308 34.69 -8.76 -12.30
CA VAL A 308 33.50 -9.36 -12.91
C VAL A 308 32.33 -8.38 -12.90
N LYS A 309 31.37 -8.59 -13.78
CA LYS A 309 30.18 -7.75 -13.95
C LYS A 309 28.92 -8.53 -13.57
N PHE A 310 28.22 -8.07 -12.55
CA PHE A 310 26.88 -8.56 -12.21
C PHE A 310 25.84 -7.82 -13.02
N ARG A 311 25.02 -8.57 -13.75
CA ARG A 311 23.90 -8.03 -14.54
C ARG A 311 22.58 -8.54 -14.00
N PHE A 312 21.58 -7.66 -13.94
CA PHE A 312 20.18 -8.03 -13.75
C PHE A 312 19.24 -7.07 -14.48
N THR A 313 18.03 -7.54 -14.81
CA THR A 313 16.95 -6.74 -15.40
C THR A 313 15.81 -6.58 -14.40
N ALA A 314 15.51 -5.34 -14.05
CA ALA A 314 14.42 -4.96 -13.15
C ALA A 314 13.20 -4.50 -13.97
N ASN A 315 12.08 -5.23 -13.83
CA ASN A 315 10.80 -4.93 -14.48
C ASN A 315 9.79 -4.44 -13.43
N ASN A 316 9.09 -3.35 -13.71
CA ASN A 316 8.11 -2.72 -12.81
C ASN A 316 8.72 -2.27 -11.46
N CYS A 317 9.97 -1.81 -11.49
CA CYS A 317 10.73 -1.47 -10.29
C CYS A 317 11.05 0.03 -10.12
N VAL A 318 10.49 0.91 -10.95
CA VAL A 318 10.81 2.36 -10.93
C VAL A 318 10.58 2.95 -9.55
N GLY A 319 11.56 3.71 -9.04
CA GLY A 319 11.55 4.32 -7.72
C GLY A 319 11.98 3.38 -6.59
N LYS A 320 12.19 2.09 -6.86
CA LYS A 320 12.65 1.11 -5.86
C LYS A 320 14.17 1.01 -5.85
N ASN A 321 14.69 0.65 -4.69
CA ASN A 321 16.10 0.36 -4.50
C ASN A 321 16.31 -1.15 -4.59
N VAL A 322 17.21 -1.58 -5.48
CA VAL A 322 17.66 -2.97 -5.52
C VAL A 322 18.93 -3.08 -4.69
N ASN A 323 18.89 -3.96 -3.70
CA ASN A 323 20.08 -4.39 -2.97
C ASN A 323 20.68 -5.61 -3.67
N TYR A 324 21.99 -5.79 -3.60
CA TYR A 324 22.62 -7.00 -4.08
C TYR A 324 23.61 -7.53 -3.05
N GLN A 325 23.75 -8.85 -3.04
CA GLN A 325 24.56 -9.60 -2.09
C GLN A 325 25.42 -10.59 -2.86
N ILE A 326 26.63 -10.81 -2.37
CA ILE A 326 27.51 -11.88 -2.83
C ILE A 326 27.46 -12.97 -1.76
N TRP A 327 27.27 -14.20 -2.21
CA TRP A 327 27.10 -15.38 -1.38
C TRP A 327 28.23 -16.34 -1.71
N GLU A 328 28.83 -16.91 -0.68
CA GLU A 328 29.56 -18.16 -0.81
C GLU A 328 28.55 -19.32 -0.91
N MET A 329 28.93 -20.34 -1.66
CA MET A 329 28.15 -21.56 -1.83
C MET A 329 28.98 -22.72 -1.29
N ASP A 330 28.55 -23.29 -0.17
CA ASP A 330 29.19 -24.49 0.36
C ASP A 330 28.51 -25.75 -0.20
N ASN A 331 29.31 -26.67 -0.71
CA ASN A 331 28.89 -28.02 -1.12
C ASN A 331 27.68 -28.07 -2.07
N ILE A 332 27.89 -27.75 -3.36
CA ILE A 332 26.86 -27.95 -4.40
C ILE A 332 26.45 -29.44 -4.47
N VAL A 333 25.35 -29.77 -3.79
CA VAL A 333 24.53 -30.92 -4.16
C VAL A 333 23.73 -30.48 -5.40
N PRO A 334 23.77 -31.21 -6.53
CA PRO A 334 23.00 -30.87 -7.73
C PRO A 334 21.48 -30.83 -7.42
N GLY A 335 20.95 -29.65 -7.12
CA GLY A 335 19.56 -29.41 -6.76
C GLY A 335 19.29 -27.90 -6.56
N PRO A 336 18.03 -27.44 -6.61
CA PRO A 336 17.70 -26.06 -6.30
C PRO A 336 18.02 -25.79 -4.82
N ALA A 337 19.05 -24.99 -4.55
CA ALA A 337 19.48 -24.62 -3.21
C ALA A 337 18.29 -24.09 -2.39
N THR A 338 17.88 -24.84 -1.37
CA THR A 338 16.89 -24.39 -0.38
C THR A 338 17.57 -23.43 0.59
N GLU A 339 16.87 -22.37 0.99
CA GLU A 339 17.39 -21.17 1.67
C GLU A 339 18.06 -21.37 3.05
N GLU A 340 18.21 -22.60 3.56
CA GLU A 340 18.33 -22.81 5.01
C GLU A 340 19.75 -23.00 5.58
N ASN A 341 20.83 -23.11 4.78
CA ASN A 341 22.16 -23.51 5.33
C ASN A 341 23.41 -22.65 4.99
N ASP A 342 23.33 -21.54 4.27
CA ASP A 342 24.55 -20.76 3.89
C ASP A 342 24.67 -19.45 4.69
N VAL A 343 25.78 -19.27 5.44
CA VAL A 343 25.86 -18.35 6.60
C VAL A 343 26.73 -17.08 6.42
N SER A 344 27.28 -16.77 5.25
CA SER A 344 28.10 -15.55 5.10
C SER A 344 27.65 -14.63 3.94
N VAL A 345 27.00 -13.51 4.28
CA VAL A 345 26.70 -12.41 3.33
C VAL A 345 27.90 -11.46 3.27
N PHE A 346 28.60 -11.42 2.13
CA PHE A 346 29.96 -10.87 2.02
C PHE A 346 30.13 -9.34 1.90
N THR A 347 29.18 -8.51 2.30
CA THR A 347 29.32 -7.05 2.06
C THR A 347 28.80 -6.16 3.18
N SER A 348 29.64 -5.20 3.63
CA SER A 348 29.14 -3.89 4.09
C SER A 348 28.25 -3.33 2.98
N PRO A 349 27.07 -2.78 3.30
CA PRO A 349 25.98 -2.61 2.33
C PRO A 349 26.48 -1.91 1.07
N PRO A 350 26.49 -2.59 -0.09
CA PRO A 350 26.87 -1.95 -1.33
C PRO A 350 25.89 -0.81 -1.64
N PRO A 351 26.30 0.19 -2.46
CA PRO A 351 25.43 1.32 -2.76
C PRO A 351 24.12 0.84 -3.39
N LEU A 352 23.01 1.19 -2.74
CA LEU A 352 21.65 0.95 -3.22
C LEU A 352 21.50 1.47 -4.65
N VAL A 353 20.90 0.67 -5.53
CA VAL A 353 20.65 1.07 -6.91
C VAL A 353 19.19 1.45 -7.06
N THR A 354 18.91 2.74 -7.22
CA THR A 354 17.57 3.22 -7.56
C THR A 354 17.26 2.96 -9.03
N ILE A 355 16.14 2.30 -9.29
CA ILE A 355 15.63 2.05 -10.64
C ILE A 355 14.91 3.29 -11.15
N ASN A 356 15.33 3.82 -12.29
CA ASN A 356 14.79 5.05 -12.88
C ASN A 356 13.96 4.80 -14.15
N GLN A 357 13.98 3.57 -14.70
CA GLN A 357 13.27 3.22 -15.95
C GLN A 357 12.67 1.81 -15.87
N ASN A 358 11.71 1.51 -16.75
CA ASN A 358 11.07 0.20 -16.84
C ASN A 358 10.98 -0.28 -18.30
N PRO A 359 11.62 -1.40 -18.68
CA PRO A 359 12.60 -2.18 -17.91
C PRO A 359 13.94 -1.46 -17.77
N GLN A 360 14.71 -1.74 -16.72
CA GLN A 360 16.09 -1.27 -16.59
C GLN A 360 17.06 -2.44 -16.40
N THR A 361 18.10 -2.49 -17.23
CA THR A 361 19.23 -3.40 -17.04
C THR A 361 20.32 -2.69 -16.26
N ILE A 362 20.84 -3.34 -15.23
CA ILE A 362 21.87 -2.80 -14.34
C ILE A 362 23.09 -3.68 -14.41
N ASP A 363 24.23 -3.04 -14.61
CA ASP A 363 25.56 -3.64 -14.50
C ASP A 363 26.26 -3.10 -13.25
N ARG A 364 26.86 -3.98 -12.45
CA ARG A 364 27.74 -3.64 -11.32
C ARG A 364 29.04 -4.39 -11.46
N ILE A 365 30.15 -3.69 -11.27
CA ILE A 365 31.48 -4.30 -11.29
C ILE A 365 31.84 -4.69 -9.87
N TRP A 366 32.35 -5.91 -9.69
CA TRP A 366 32.93 -6.40 -8.46
C TRP A 366 34.30 -7.00 -8.77
N THR A 367 35.32 -6.55 -8.04
CA THR A 367 36.64 -7.16 -8.08
C THR A 367 36.61 -8.39 -7.19
N VAL A 368 36.85 -9.58 -7.76
CA VAL A 368 36.86 -10.84 -7.01
C VAL A 368 37.92 -10.76 -5.93
N GLN A 369 37.56 -11.01 -4.67
CA GLN A 369 38.49 -10.97 -3.54
C GLN A 369 38.47 -12.31 -2.82
N HIS A 370 39.63 -12.73 -2.31
CA HIS A 370 39.69 -13.77 -1.30
C HIS A 370 39.30 -13.16 0.05
N ARG A 371 38.30 -13.72 0.71
CA ARG A 371 38.01 -13.41 2.11
C ARG A 371 38.19 -14.69 2.92
N PHE A 372 38.87 -14.55 4.06
CA PHE A 372 38.93 -15.61 5.05
C PHE A 372 37.63 -15.60 5.83
N ASP A 373 36.80 -16.63 5.65
CA ASP A 373 35.90 -17.01 6.72
C ASP A 373 36.72 -17.70 7.82
N LEU A 374 36.82 -17.06 8.98
CA LEU A 374 37.49 -17.65 10.14
C LEU A 374 36.63 -18.75 10.79
N GLY A 375 35.34 -18.85 10.43
CA GLY A 375 34.38 -19.83 10.91
C GLY A 375 34.51 -21.21 10.26
N ASP A 376 34.72 -21.29 8.94
CA ASP A 376 34.69 -22.56 8.19
C ASP A 376 35.84 -23.51 8.49
N ALA A 377 36.98 -22.98 8.93
CA ALA A 377 38.11 -23.81 9.34
C ALA A 377 37.75 -24.78 10.49
N ILE A 378 36.65 -24.56 11.20
CA ILE A 378 36.17 -25.38 12.31
C ILE A 378 35.14 -26.42 11.85
N GLU A 379 34.30 -26.13 10.85
CA GLU A 379 33.20 -27.01 10.43
C GLU A 379 33.61 -28.09 9.42
N ASP A 380 34.52 -27.80 8.49
CA ASP A 380 34.83 -28.74 7.38
C ASP A 380 35.92 -29.78 7.68
N GLY A 381 36.52 -29.71 8.87
CA GLY A 381 37.62 -30.60 9.26
C GLY A 381 38.89 -30.39 8.41
N ALA A 382 40.00 -31.01 8.84
CA ALA A 382 41.34 -30.79 8.28
C ALA A 382 41.57 -31.33 6.84
N GLY A 383 40.54 -31.42 6.01
CA GLY A 383 40.61 -31.90 4.63
C GLY A 383 39.43 -31.50 3.73
N GLY A 384 38.60 -30.52 4.13
CA GLY A 384 37.52 -29.98 3.31
C GLY A 384 38.02 -29.28 2.04
N ASP A 385 37.26 -29.38 0.96
CA ASP A 385 37.58 -28.84 -0.36
C ASP A 385 37.76 -27.31 -0.28
N LEU A 386 38.98 -26.82 -0.50
CA LEU A 386 39.33 -25.40 -0.45
C LEU A 386 38.88 -24.62 -1.70
N GLU A 387 37.79 -25.04 -2.35
CA GLU A 387 37.25 -24.40 -3.56
C GLU A 387 36.11 -23.46 -3.15
N TRP A 388 36.38 -22.15 -3.21
CA TRP A 388 35.42 -21.13 -2.78
C TRP A 388 34.56 -20.78 -3.99
N GLU A 389 33.25 -20.95 -3.84
CA GLU A 389 32.27 -20.76 -4.91
C GLU A 389 31.42 -19.53 -4.62
N TYR A 390 31.42 -18.54 -5.51
CA TYR A 390 30.63 -17.31 -5.33
C TYR A 390 29.43 -17.22 -6.26
N ALA A 391 28.26 -16.95 -5.69
CA ALA A 391 27.03 -16.59 -6.37
C ALA A 391 26.58 -15.16 -6.03
N PHE A 392 25.69 -14.62 -6.87
CA PHE A 392 25.18 -13.26 -6.75
C PHE A 392 23.66 -13.28 -6.52
N LYS A 393 23.15 -12.52 -5.55
CA LYS A 393 21.73 -12.42 -5.21
C LYS A 393 21.28 -10.96 -5.32
N ALA A 394 20.26 -10.69 -6.13
CA ALA A 394 19.63 -9.37 -6.21
C ALA A 394 18.30 -9.39 -5.46
N VAL A 395 18.05 -8.39 -4.61
CA VAL A 395 16.91 -8.32 -3.68
C VAL A 395 16.18 -6.99 -3.84
N VAL A 396 14.86 -7.04 -3.99
CA VAL A 396 13.98 -5.86 -4.03
C VAL A 396 12.67 -6.16 -3.31
N ASP A 397 12.30 -5.31 -2.35
CA ASP A 397 11.10 -5.48 -1.51
C ASP A 397 10.97 -6.89 -0.90
N GLY A 398 12.08 -7.51 -0.50
CA GLY A 398 12.11 -8.87 0.04
C GLY A 398 12.05 -10.00 -1.00
N ASN A 399 11.78 -9.71 -2.27
CA ASN A 399 11.91 -10.69 -3.35
C ASN A 399 13.36 -10.79 -3.78
N ALA A 400 13.95 -11.97 -3.62
CA ALA A 400 15.33 -12.23 -4.01
C ALA A 400 15.43 -13.17 -5.20
N VAL A 401 16.34 -12.87 -6.11
CA VAL A 401 16.66 -13.71 -7.26
C VAL A 401 18.17 -13.95 -7.29
N ARG A 402 18.57 -15.22 -7.26
CA ARG A 402 19.98 -15.65 -7.35
C ARG A 402 20.44 -15.68 -8.81
N SER A 403 21.74 -15.56 -9.02
CA SER A 403 22.38 -15.70 -10.32
C SER A 403 22.20 -17.12 -10.84
N THR A 404 22.11 -17.21 -12.17
CA THR A 404 22.02 -18.50 -12.86
C THR A 404 23.36 -19.22 -12.98
N ASN A 405 24.46 -18.55 -12.60
CA ASN A 405 25.83 -19.03 -12.63
C ASN A 405 26.59 -18.60 -11.37
N TYR A 406 27.65 -19.33 -11.05
CA TYR A 406 28.62 -19.05 -9.98
C TYR A 406 30.05 -19.11 -10.53
N ILE A 407 31.01 -18.52 -9.81
CA ILE A 407 32.44 -18.57 -10.13
C ILE A 407 33.22 -19.31 -9.04
N GLN A 408 34.33 -19.94 -9.41
CA GLN A 408 35.24 -20.60 -8.47
C GLN A 408 36.51 -19.78 -8.27
N LEU A 409 37.05 -19.77 -7.06
CA LEU A 409 38.43 -19.36 -6.81
C LEU A 409 39.36 -20.58 -6.87
N PRO A 410 40.59 -20.44 -7.38
CA PRO A 410 41.55 -21.53 -7.33
C PRO A 410 41.90 -21.93 -5.88
N PRO A 411 42.16 -23.22 -5.60
CA PRO A 411 42.49 -23.69 -4.26
C PRO A 411 43.77 -23.06 -3.71
N TYR A 412 43.72 -22.64 -2.44
CA TYR A 412 44.62 -21.69 -1.78
C TYR A 412 46.09 -22.12 -1.56
N SER A 413 46.49 -23.34 -1.92
CA SER A 413 47.72 -23.94 -1.38
C SER A 413 49.05 -23.49 -2.00
N THR A 414 49.06 -22.56 -2.97
CA THR A 414 50.29 -22.25 -3.74
C THR A 414 50.74 -20.79 -3.76
N GLN A 415 49.94 -19.83 -3.32
CA GLN A 415 50.30 -18.42 -3.39
C GLN A 415 50.84 -17.89 -2.05
N CYS A 416 51.92 -17.13 -2.10
CA CYS A 416 52.46 -16.43 -0.92
C CYS A 416 51.42 -15.44 -0.38
N ARG A 417 51.23 -15.39 0.94
CA ARG A 417 50.43 -14.34 1.59
C ARG A 417 50.96 -14.01 2.98
N ILE A 418 50.55 -12.86 3.50
CA ILE A 418 50.74 -12.45 4.90
C ILE A 418 49.44 -12.75 5.65
N VAL A 419 49.47 -13.67 6.62
CA VAL A 419 48.27 -14.12 7.34
C VAL A 419 48.01 -13.36 8.64
N GLN A 420 49.05 -12.80 9.25
CA GLN A 420 48.98 -12.05 10.51
C GLN A 420 50.14 -11.06 10.59
N ALA A 421 49.91 -9.92 11.23
CA ALA A 421 50.92 -8.91 11.49
C ALA A 421 50.65 -8.28 12.87
N HIS A 422 51.61 -8.27 13.78
CA HIS A 422 51.44 -7.80 15.15
C HIS A 422 52.63 -6.98 15.64
N ILE A 423 52.37 -6.00 16.49
CA ILE A 423 53.36 -5.34 17.34
C ILE A 423 53.39 -6.08 18.67
N ILE A 424 54.54 -6.66 19.01
CA ILE A 424 54.71 -7.51 20.21
C ILE A 424 55.83 -6.99 21.12
N HIS A 425 55.82 -7.43 22.37
CA HIS A 425 56.83 -7.08 23.36
C HIS A 425 58.25 -7.50 22.90
N PRO A 426 59.29 -6.71 23.19
CA PRO A 426 60.66 -6.98 22.72
C PRO A 426 61.25 -8.28 23.27
N THR A 427 60.82 -8.73 24.44
CA THR A 427 61.38 -9.91 25.12
C THR A 427 60.35 -11.00 25.44
N ASP A 428 59.07 -10.75 25.24
CA ASP A 428 58.01 -11.74 25.45
C ASP A 428 57.32 -12.00 24.10
N ASP A 429 57.59 -13.18 23.53
CA ASP A 429 57.01 -13.61 22.26
C ASP A 429 55.49 -13.85 22.36
N ASN A 430 54.91 -13.98 23.54
CA ASN A 430 53.48 -14.25 23.66
C ASN A 430 52.65 -12.99 23.93
N TYR A 431 53.31 -11.87 24.23
CA TYR A 431 52.64 -10.62 24.53
C TYR A 431 52.50 -9.76 23.27
N VAL A 432 51.30 -9.80 22.68
CA VAL A 432 50.87 -8.82 21.67
C VAL A 432 50.35 -7.59 22.40
N TYR A 433 50.85 -6.41 22.06
CA TYR A 433 50.38 -5.17 22.68
C TYR A 433 48.88 -4.98 22.37
N PRO A 434 48.03 -4.65 23.36
CA PRO A 434 46.66 -4.25 23.05
C PRO A 434 46.65 -2.92 22.28
N ASP A 435 45.55 -2.66 21.57
CA ASP A 435 45.33 -1.40 20.87
C ASP A 435 45.42 -0.22 21.83
N GLY A 436 46.23 0.77 21.47
CA GLY A 436 46.44 1.98 22.26
C GLY A 436 47.38 1.81 23.46
N GLU A 437 48.10 0.69 23.59
CA GLU A 437 49.11 0.58 24.64
C GLU A 437 50.14 1.70 24.51
N THR A 438 50.26 2.51 25.57
CA THR A 438 51.22 3.59 25.66
C THR A 438 52.61 3.07 26.01
N LEU A 439 53.55 3.25 25.09
CA LEU A 439 54.96 2.94 25.26
C LEU A 439 55.78 4.22 25.48
N ASN A 440 56.91 4.08 26.16
CA ASN A 440 57.86 5.17 26.23
C ASN A 440 58.55 5.34 24.88
N LYS A 441 58.91 6.57 24.53
CA LYS A 441 59.92 6.83 23.50
C LYS A 441 61.16 5.99 23.74
N ASP A 442 61.84 5.62 22.65
CA ASP A 442 63.09 4.86 22.66
C ASP A 442 62.96 3.41 23.15
N GLN A 443 61.75 2.92 23.39
CA GLN A 443 61.45 1.54 23.75
C GLN A 443 61.51 0.64 22.52
N ASN A 444 62.19 -0.51 22.63
CA ASN A 444 62.18 -1.49 21.56
C ASN A 444 60.85 -2.25 21.54
N VAL A 445 60.33 -2.51 20.35
CA VAL A 445 59.22 -3.42 20.07
C VAL A 445 59.63 -4.38 18.96
N ARG A 446 58.87 -5.47 18.78
CA ARG A 446 59.05 -6.36 17.63
C ARG A 446 57.82 -6.35 16.74
N LEU A 447 58.06 -6.27 15.43
CA LEU A 447 57.06 -6.40 14.39
C LEU A 447 57.09 -7.86 13.93
N ARG A 448 56.03 -8.59 14.24
CA ARG A 448 55.86 -10.00 13.93
C ARG A 448 54.95 -10.14 12.73
N VAL A 449 55.39 -10.92 11.74
CA VAL A 449 54.61 -11.20 10.54
C VAL A 449 54.62 -12.68 10.25
N TYR A 450 53.44 -13.28 10.11
CA TYR A 450 53.29 -14.66 9.66
C TYR A 450 52.96 -14.69 8.18
N THR A 451 53.65 -15.54 7.43
CA THR A 451 53.34 -15.80 6.02
C THR A 451 52.91 -17.24 5.80
N GLN A 452 52.18 -17.49 4.71
CA GLN A 452 51.74 -18.82 4.29
C GLN A 452 51.89 -18.97 2.78
N GLY A 453 52.17 -20.19 2.32
CA GLY A 453 52.29 -20.53 0.90
C GLY A 453 53.73 -20.46 0.35
N ASN A 454 53.86 -20.31 -0.97
CA ASN A 454 55.15 -20.30 -1.68
C ASN A 454 55.77 -18.90 -1.66
N CYS A 455 56.21 -18.45 -0.49
CA CYS A 455 56.85 -17.16 -0.29
C CYS A 455 58.36 -17.14 -0.56
N GLY A 456 58.96 -18.30 -0.84
CA GLY A 456 60.39 -18.42 -1.10
C GLY A 456 60.82 -17.54 -2.26
N SER A 457 61.98 -16.89 -2.09
CA SER A 457 62.58 -15.90 -2.99
C SER A 457 61.92 -14.51 -3.00
N LYS A 458 60.82 -14.31 -2.26
CA LYS A 458 60.23 -12.99 -2.08
C LYS A 458 60.85 -12.25 -0.89
N ARG A 459 60.58 -10.96 -0.76
CA ARG A 459 61.05 -10.11 0.33
C ARG A 459 59.89 -9.36 0.95
N LEU A 460 59.93 -9.24 2.26
CA LEU A 460 58.95 -8.52 3.06
C LEU A 460 59.48 -7.13 3.38
N LYS A 461 58.71 -6.11 3.02
CA LYS A 461 58.94 -4.71 3.39
C LYS A 461 58.02 -4.37 4.56
N LEU A 462 58.59 -3.80 5.62
CA LEU A 462 57.83 -3.33 6.79
C LEU A 462 57.91 -1.81 6.84
N GLU A 463 56.76 -1.15 6.81
CA GLU A 463 56.63 0.31 6.80
C GLU A 463 55.79 0.75 7.98
N ILE A 464 56.27 1.74 8.74
CA ILE A 464 55.63 2.23 9.96
C ILE A 464 54.91 3.52 9.62
N PHE A 465 53.67 3.63 10.07
CA PHE A 465 52.77 4.74 9.78
C PHE A 465 52.21 5.31 11.08
N ASP A 466 51.85 6.58 11.01
CA ASP A 466 50.99 7.20 12.00
C ASP A 466 49.59 6.56 11.95
N PHE A 467 48.99 6.35 13.13
CA PHE A 467 47.62 5.88 13.26
C PHE A 467 46.77 7.05 13.76
N ASN A 468 45.55 7.20 13.24
CA ASN A 468 44.66 8.26 13.69
C ASN A 468 43.49 7.63 14.43
N GLU A 469 43.52 7.66 15.77
CA GLU A 469 42.49 7.09 16.63
C GLU A 469 41.10 7.66 16.33
N ASN A 470 41.00 8.95 16.03
CA ASN A 470 39.73 9.64 15.78
C ASN A 470 39.02 9.11 14.54
N ALA A 471 39.78 8.57 13.59
CA ALA A 471 39.27 7.99 12.36
C ALA A 471 39.33 6.44 12.36
N GLY A 472 40.00 5.82 13.35
CA GLY A 472 40.23 4.38 13.43
C GLY A 472 40.98 3.84 12.20
N VAL A 473 41.78 4.68 11.54
CA VAL A 473 42.46 4.34 10.28
C VAL A 473 43.91 4.81 10.28
N LYS A 474 44.76 4.00 9.67
CA LYS A 474 46.13 4.32 9.31
C LYS A 474 46.19 5.57 8.42
N ASP A 475 46.97 6.58 8.79
CA ASP A 475 47.23 7.73 7.92
C ASP A 475 48.33 7.38 6.90
N SER A 476 47.92 6.92 5.72
CA SER A 476 48.84 6.58 4.63
C SER A 476 49.71 7.75 4.14
N SER A 477 49.37 9.00 4.49
CA SER A 477 50.16 10.18 4.12
C SER A 477 51.34 10.44 5.07
N GLN A 478 51.31 9.86 6.27
CA GLN A 478 52.32 10.02 7.32
C GLN A 478 53.20 8.78 7.45
N TYR A 479 54.05 8.59 6.44
CA TYR A 479 55.09 7.56 6.48
C TYR A 479 56.20 7.97 7.45
N ILE A 480 56.46 7.12 8.45
CA ILE A 480 57.43 7.39 9.51
C ILE A 480 58.79 6.88 9.09
N THR A 481 58.91 5.56 8.92
CA THR A 481 60.17 4.90 8.55
C THR A 481 59.91 3.50 7.99
N GLY A 482 60.91 2.94 7.31
CA GLY A 482 60.88 1.59 6.75
C GLY A 482 62.03 0.77 7.30
N LEU A 483 61.76 -0.48 7.65
CA LEU A 483 62.80 -1.41 8.08
C LEU A 483 63.48 -2.07 6.87
N ALA A 484 64.69 -2.59 7.07
CA ALA A 484 65.38 -3.35 6.05
C ALA A 484 64.53 -4.55 5.61
N PRO A 485 64.39 -4.84 4.30
CA PRO A 485 63.56 -5.94 3.84
C PRO A 485 64.03 -7.30 4.37
N ILE A 486 63.09 -8.17 4.69
CA ILE A 486 63.34 -9.53 5.21
C ILE A 486 63.15 -10.52 4.05
N ASN A 487 64.13 -11.40 3.80
CA ASN A 487 63.96 -12.46 2.81
C ASN A 487 62.97 -13.50 3.34
N LEU A 488 61.98 -13.86 2.52
CA LEU A 488 61.00 -14.88 2.84
C LEU A 488 61.48 -16.24 2.35
N ASP A 489 61.38 -17.22 3.24
CA ASP A 489 61.54 -18.64 2.96
C ASP A 489 60.22 -19.29 2.53
N ASN A 490 60.30 -20.50 1.97
CA ASN A 490 59.13 -21.27 1.59
C ASN A 490 58.41 -21.86 2.81
N GLY A 491 57.08 -21.82 2.78
CA GLY A 491 56.22 -22.44 3.79
C GLY A 491 55.67 -21.44 4.81
N ASN A 492 55.02 -21.98 5.84
CA ASN A 492 54.42 -21.18 6.89
C ASN A 492 55.51 -20.77 7.87
N GLN A 493 55.90 -19.50 7.86
CA GLN A 493 57.04 -18.99 8.60
C GLN A 493 56.68 -17.68 9.30
N GLU A 494 57.29 -17.51 10.47
CA GLU A 494 57.25 -16.29 11.27
C GLU A 494 58.50 -15.45 10.99
N TYR A 495 58.30 -14.14 10.80
CA TYR A 495 59.36 -13.17 10.63
C TYR A 495 59.26 -12.09 11.68
N LEU A 496 60.40 -11.75 12.29
CA LEU A 496 60.49 -10.75 13.33
C LEU A 496 61.44 -9.63 12.88
N ALA A 497 61.02 -8.38 13.08
CA ALA A 497 61.90 -7.22 13.00
C ALA A 497 61.83 -6.43 14.30
N THR A 498 62.94 -5.86 14.75
CA THR A 498 62.94 -4.96 15.90
C THR A 498 62.83 -3.52 15.41
N TRP A 499 61.93 -2.76 16.02
CA TRP A 499 61.82 -1.32 15.84
C TRP A 499 61.97 -0.63 17.20
N ARG A 500 62.54 0.56 17.21
CA ARG A 500 62.68 1.39 18.41
C ARG A 500 61.71 2.56 18.27
N THR A 501 60.76 2.69 19.20
CA THR A 501 59.73 3.73 19.17
C THR A 501 60.37 5.11 19.19
N GLU A 502 59.78 6.05 18.45
CA GLU A 502 60.22 7.45 18.41
C GLU A 502 59.05 8.38 18.71
N TYR A 503 59.34 9.56 19.26
CA TYR A 503 58.36 10.61 19.49
C TYR A 503 58.71 11.83 18.62
N ARG A 504 57.77 12.31 17.80
CA ARG A 504 57.96 13.39 16.83
C ARG A 504 57.15 14.64 17.21
N THR A 505 57.82 15.68 17.65
CA THR A 505 57.20 16.94 18.12
C THR A 505 56.75 17.91 17.01
N GLY A 506 56.75 17.51 15.74
CA GLY A 506 56.67 18.43 14.59
C GLY A 506 55.50 18.26 13.63
N ASP A 507 54.79 17.14 13.66
CA ASP A 507 53.79 16.77 12.65
C ASP A 507 52.39 16.50 13.22
N VAL A 508 52.23 16.57 14.54
CA VAL A 508 50.94 16.42 15.21
C VAL A 508 50.13 17.71 15.12
N ALA A 509 48.86 17.60 14.70
CA ALA A 509 47.92 18.70 14.83
C ALA A 509 47.91 19.14 16.31
N PRO A 510 47.75 20.43 16.64
CA PRO A 510 47.83 20.94 18.02
C PRO A 510 46.75 20.39 18.98
N GLU A 511 45.93 19.46 18.51
CA GLU A 511 44.82 18.81 19.18
C GLU A 511 45.08 17.30 19.39
N ASP A 512 46.24 16.80 18.95
CA ASP A 512 46.67 15.41 19.05
C ASP A 512 47.94 15.38 19.93
N GLU A 513 47.76 15.16 21.24
CA GLU A 513 48.86 15.22 22.23
C GLU A 513 49.73 13.95 22.21
N ASP A 514 49.28 12.93 21.49
CA ASP A 514 49.73 11.55 21.52
C ASP A 514 50.12 11.09 20.11
N ILE A 515 51.20 10.31 19.97
CA ILE A 515 51.61 9.81 18.64
C ILE A 515 51.39 8.32 18.60
N GLU A 516 50.68 7.88 17.58
CA GLU A 516 50.20 6.51 17.47
C GLU A 516 50.84 5.84 16.28
N TYR A 517 51.20 4.57 16.43
CA TYR A 517 51.92 3.85 15.40
C TYR A 517 51.28 2.51 15.09
N THR A 518 51.16 2.25 13.80
CA THR A 518 50.91 0.93 13.23
C THR A 518 51.96 0.62 12.16
N PHE A 519 51.96 -0.59 11.61
CA PHE A 519 52.83 -0.91 10.47
C PHE A 519 52.11 -1.71 9.39
N THR A 520 52.58 -1.57 8.15
CA THR A 520 52.15 -2.38 7.00
C THR A 520 53.28 -3.31 6.59
N ALA A 521 52.98 -4.59 6.48
CA ALA A 521 53.83 -5.59 5.88
C ALA A 521 53.43 -5.80 4.41
N THR A 522 54.36 -5.63 3.48
CA THR A 522 54.11 -5.78 2.03
C THR A 522 55.15 -6.67 1.39
N VAL A 523 54.73 -7.63 0.57
CA VAL A 523 55.66 -8.43 -0.23
C VAL A 523 56.14 -7.61 -1.43
N MET A 524 57.45 -7.38 -1.52
CA MET A 524 58.03 -6.44 -2.48
C MET A 524 57.80 -6.84 -3.94
N GLU A 525 57.83 -8.13 -4.23
CA GLU A 525 57.66 -8.67 -5.58
C GLU A 525 56.19 -8.76 -6.01
N ASP A 526 55.26 -8.54 -5.08
CA ASP A 526 53.82 -8.56 -5.33
C ASP A 526 53.11 -7.70 -4.29
N SER A 527 52.99 -6.40 -4.60
CA SER A 527 52.43 -5.40 -3.69
C SER A 527 50.94 -5.61 -3.39
N SER A 528 50.25 -6.52 -4.10
CA SER A 528 48.89 -6.92 -3.76
C SER A 528 48.84 -7.73 -2.46
N ILE A 529 49.96 -8.36 -2.09
CA ILE A 529 50.13 -9.05 -0.82
C ILE A 529 50.63 -8.05 0.20
N THR A 530 49.69 -7.37 0.83
CA THR A 530 49.93 -6.40 1.90
C THR A 530 49.01 -6.68 3.08
N ARG A 531 49.47 -6.40 4.29
CA ARG A 531 48.67 -6.52 5.51
C ARG A 531 49.11 -5.47 6.53
N ASP A 532 48.14 -4.74 7.07
CA ASP A 532 48.35 -3.86 8.21
C ASP A 532 48.42 -4.66 9.50
N ALA A 533 49.15 -4.17 10.49
CA ALA A 533 49.19 -4.78 11.80
C ALA A 533 47.78 -4.84 12.38
N ASP A 534 47.47 -5.96 13.03
CA ASP A 534 46.19 -6.19 13.69
C ASP A 534 46.08 -5.38 15.01
N ASN A 535 47.12 -4.61 15.37
CA ASN A 535 47.15 -3.73 16.51
C ASN A 535 47.95 -2.44 16.27
N TRP A 536 47.77 -1.45 17.15
CA TRP A 536 48.52 -0.19 17.17
C TRP A 536 48.96 0.18 18.60
N ILE A 537 49.97 1.03 18.72
CA ILE A 537 50.53 1.49 20.01
C ILE A 537 50.65 3.00 20.03
N GLN A 538 50.59 3.59 21.23
CA GLN A 538 50.84 5.01 21.46
C GLN A 538 52.27 5.19 21.99
N VAL A 539 52.93 6.31 21.69
CA VAL A 539 54.26 6.63 22.22
C VAL A 539 54.25 7.99 22.88
N ASN A 540 54.75 8.05 24.12
CA ASN A 540 54.85 9.30 24.89
C ASN A 540 56.30 9.80 25.01
N ASP A 541 56.49 11.12 24.97
CA ASP A 541 57.80 11.78 25.15
C ASP A 541 58.25 11.82 26.61
N GLU A 542 57.30 11.82 27.54
CA GLU A 542 57.59 11.80 28.97
C GLU A 542 57.97 10.38 29.39
N ALA A 543 59.24 10.16 29.72
CA ALA A 543 59.66 8.99 30.46
C ALA A 543 58.99 9.02 31.85
N LYS A 544 57.75 8.53 31.95
CA LYS A 544 57.11 8.33 33.24
C LYS A 544 57.98 7.34 34.02
N PRO A 545 58.48 7.70 35.22
CA PRO A 545 59.33 6.80 35.99
C PRO A 545 58.53 5.52 36.28
N ASN A 546 59.01 4.38 35.78
CA ASN A 546 58.40 3.07 36.03
C ASN A 546 58.36 2.81 37.55
N CYS A 547 57.17 2.88 38.15
CA CYS A 547 56.93 2.34 39.49
C CYS A 547 56.93 0.80 39.42
N GLY A 548 57.59 0.15 40.38
CA GLY A 548 57.99 -1.25 40.29
C GLY A 548 56.84 -2.27 40.13
N ASN A 549 57.13 -3.28 39.30
CA ASN A 549 56.37 -4.50 38.95
C ASN A 549 55.28 -4.44 37.86
N GLY A 550 54.91 -3.26 37.35
CA GLY A 550 54.15 -3.15 36.09
C GLY A 550 52.71 -3.65 36.14
N ILE A 551 52.04 -3.65 37.29
CA ILE A 551 50.60 -3.92 37.39
C ILE A 551 49.93 -2.80 38.18
N ILE A 552 49.10 -1.99 37.52
CA ILE A 552 48.22 -1.00 38.16
C ILE A 552 46.90 -1.71 38.49
N GLN A 553 46.55 -1.86 39.77
CA GLN A 553 45.21 -2.34 40.17
C GLN A 553 44.30 -1.12 40.38
N ALA A 554 43.23 -1.03 39.60
CA ALA A 554 42.36 0.14 39.55
C ALA A 554 41.61 0.39 40.89
N SER A 555 42.16 1.27 41.72
CA SER A 555 41.39 2.07 42.67
C SER A 555 41.93 3.50 42.66
N GLU A 556 41.05 4.50 42.54
CA GLU A 556 41.40 5.89 42.19
C GLU A 556 42.20 6.67 43.26
N ASN A 557 42.84 6.02 44.25
CA ASN A 557 43.56 6.68 45.34
C ASN A 557 44.85 5.95 45.83
N GLU A 558 45.57 5.20 45.00
CA GLU A 558 46.83 4.59 45.42
C GLU A 558 48.02 5.58 45.29
N GLU A 559 48.47 6.14 46.42
CA GLU A 559 49.78 6.80 46.53
C GLU A 559 50.88 5.75 46.56
N CYS A 560 52.04 6.06 45.96
CA CYS A 560 53.19 5.15 45.84
C CYS A 560 53.54 4.48 47.19
N ASP A 561 53.35 3.16 47.27
CA ASP A 561 53.67 2.39 48.47
C ASP A 561 55.17 2.50 48.77
N CYS A 562 55.51 3.17 49.86
CA CYS A 562 56.79 3.01 50.51
C CYS A 562 56.92 1.52 50.87
N GLY A 563 57.94 0.85 50.33
CA GLY A 563 58.23 -0.54 50.68
C GLY A 563 58.31 -0.78 52.19
N PRO A 564 58.28 -2.04 52.65
CA PRO A 564 57.92 -2.44 54.02
C PRO A 564 58.84 -1.96 55.16
N ASP A 565 59.87 -1.17 54.86
CA ASP A 565 60.75 -0.53 55.84
C ASP A 565 60.42 0.97 55.95
N GLY A 566 59.29 1.28 56.60
CA GLY A 566 58.74 2.64 56.69
C GLY A 566 59.62 3.65 57.44
N ASP A 567 60.33 4.51 56.70
CA ASP A 567 60.90 5.74 57.24
C ASP A 567 60.88 6.88 56.21
N CYS A 568 59.95 7.83 56.38
CA CYS A 568 59.89 9.09 55.63
C CYS A 568 59.65 10.24 56.61
N LEU A 569 60.69 10.60 57.37
CA LEU A 569 60.72 11.80 58.21
C LEU A 569 61.45 12.97 57.51
N ASN A 570 60.66 13.93 57.02
CA ASN A 570 60.86 15.40 57.06
C ASN A 570 61.99 16.11 56.24
N PRO A 571 61.82 17.44 55.95
CA PRO A 571 62.02 18.10 54.63
C PRO A 571 63.17 19.14 54.65
N PRO A 572 63.36 20.12 53.69
CA PRO A 572 62.47 21.30 53.48
C PRO A 572 62.43 21.93 52.05
N GLY A 573 61.43 22.78 51.79
CA GLY A 573 61.62 24.00 50.97
C GLY A 573 60.59 24.33 49.88
N ASP A 574 59.82 25.39 50.16
CA ASP A 574 59.35 26.45 49.25
C ASP A 574 58.13 26.25 48.30
N ASP A 575 57.04 26.88 48.76
CA ASP A 575 56.29 27.98 48.10
C ASP A 575 55.42 27.68 46.85
N LEU A 576 54.09 27.76 47.00
CA LEU A 576 53.25 28.88 46.53
C LEU A 576 51.72 28.57 46.55
N ASN A 577 51.00 29.40 47.31
CA ASN A 577 49.71 30.02 47.01
C ASN A 577 48.43 29.19 46.70
N GLY A 578 47.76 28.83 47.81
CA GLY A 578 46.33 28.97 48.13
C GLY A 578 45.29 29.43 47.09
N LYS A 579 44.13 28.76 47.14
CA LYS A 579 42.85 29.39 47.53
C LYS A 579 41.83 28.37 48.02
N GLN A 580 41.03 28.83 48.97
CA GLN A 580 40.09 28.12 49.82
C GLN A 580 38.78 27.77 49.11
N CYS A 581 38.10 26.72 49.58
CA CYS A 581 36.65 26.71 49.74
C CYS A 581 36.26 25.94 51.02
N THR A 582 35.79 26.70 52.00
CA THR A 582 35.23 26.24 53.28
C THR A 582 33.70 26.13 53.19
N GLY A 583 33.17 25.04 53.73
CA GLY A 583 31.99 25.06 54.62
C GLY A 583 30.62 24.75 54.01
N ILE A 584 29.94 23.71 54.52
CA ILE A 584 28.87 23.81 55.54
C ILE A 584 28.57 22.41 56.10
N ASN A 585 28.31 22.37 57.41
CA ASN A 585 28.12 21.23 58.31
C ASN A 585 26.64 20.88 58.56
N HIS A 586 26.41 19.60 58.95
CA HIS A 586 25.41 19.05 59.92
C HIS A 586 23.92 18.92 59.48
N VAL A 587 23.09 17.89 59.79
CA VAL A 587 23.09 16.68 60.69
C VAL A 587 21.85 15.77 60.31
N PRO A 588 21.74 14.49 60.76
CA PRO A 588 21.13 13.29 60.12
C PRO A 588 19.81 12.84 60.83
N PRO A 589 19.38 11.54 61.00
CA PRO A 589 19.70 10.22 60.36
C PRO A 589 18.46 9.33 60.03
N PHE A 590 18.62 8.25 59.24
CA PHE A 590 17.85 6.98 59.31
C PHE A 590 18.72 5.85 58.71
N THR A 591 19.41 5.03 59.52
CA THR A 591 19.08 3.64 59.95
C THR A 591 18.73 2.64 58.84
N GLY A 592 19.59 1.63 58.73
CA GLY A 592 19.18 0.23 58.57
C GLY A 592 19.39 -0.37 57.19
N GLY A 593 20.37 -1.27 57.07
CA GLY A 593 20.49 -2.14 55.91
C GLY A 593 21.86 -2.76 55.74
N GLN A 594 22.25 -3.61 56.69
CA GLN A 594 23.42 -4.47 56.64
C GLN A 594 23.26 -5.50 55.51
N LEU A 595 24.25 -5.56 54.62
CA LEU A 595 24.36 -6.53 53.53
C LEU A 595 25.15 -7.74 54.06
N ASP A 596 24.47 -8.85 54.35
CA ASP A 596 25.10 -10.13 54.61
C ASP A 596 24.58 -11.15 53.58
N CYS A 597 25.45 -11.56 52.68
CA CYS A 597 25.26 -12.74 51.84
C CYS A 597 25.96 -13.93 52.51
N TYR A 598 25.21 -14.99 52.83
CA TYR A 598 25.78 -16.34 52.96
C TYR A 598 24.85 -17.37 52.32
N ASP A 599 25.29 -17.78 51.14
CA ASP A 599 25.39 -19.12 50.56
C ASP A 599 24.66 -20.29 51.25
N ALA A 600 23.72 -20.91 50.51
CA ALA A 600 23.52 -22.37 50.48
C ALA A 600 22.61 -22.79 49.31
N GLY A 601 23.22 -23.13 48.17
CA GLY A 601 22.86 -24.36 47.43
C GLY A 601 21.60 -24.39 46.53
N TYR A 602 21.89 -24.32 45.22
CA TYR A 602 21.21 -24.98 44.08
C TYR A 602 19.98 -24.37 43.38
N SER A 603 20.25 -24.13 42.08
CA SER A 603 19.45 -24.22 40.85
C SER A 603 18.23 -23.30 40.62
N SER A 604 18.46 -22.39 39.66
CA SER A 604 17.54 -21.82 38.68
C SER A 604 16.32 -21.03 39.18
N GLN A 605 16.41 -19.69 39.13
CA GLN A 605 15.43 -18.82 38.46
C GLN A 605 15.89 -17.35 38.50
N GLN A 606 15.46 -16.61 37.48
CA GLN A 606 15.85 -15.25 37.10
C GLN A 606 15.62 -14.22 38.22
N CYS A 607 16.61 -13.39 38.50
CA CYS A 607 16.44 -12.12 39.21
C CYS A 607 16.17 -11.03 38.17
N GLU A 608 14.95 -10.49 38.16
CA GLU A 608 14.58 -9.33 37.34
C GLU A 608 14.77 -8.05 38.18
N PHE A 609 15.44 -7.06 37.59
CA PHE A 609 15.76 -5.77 38.20
C PHE A 609 14.53 -4.85 38.16
N ASP A 610 14.10 -4.35 39.31
CA ASP A 610 13.04 -3.33 39.45
C ASP A 610 13.66 -1.92 39.31
N THR A 611 13.28 -1.18 38.26
CA THR A 611 13.74 0.20 37.99
C THR A 611 12.73 1.27 38.43
N SER A 612 11.85 1.02 39.40
CA SER A 612 10.81 1.97 39.83
C SER A 612 11.27 3.13 40.74
N GLN A 613 12.54 3.54 40.69
CA GLN A 613 13.07 4.66 41.48
C GLN A 613 13.99 5.57 40.64
N CYS A 614 13.41 6.37 39.75
CA CYS A 614 14.02 7.61 39.26
C CYS A 614 12.95 8.67 39.00
N THR A 615 12.71 9.52 40.01
CA THR A 615 11.88 10.72 39.92
C THR A 615 12.73 11.95 39.55
N THR A 616 12.32 12.61 38.46
CA THR A 616 12.13 14.06 38.25
C THR A 616 13.20 15.09 38.65
N GLY A 617 13.58 15.89 37.66
CA GLY A 617 13.88 17.32 37.74
C GLY A 617 14.49 17.80 36.42
N GLY A 618 14.10 18.85 35.72
CA GLY A 618 13.07 19.87 35.85
C GLY A 618 13.38 20.96 34.80
N GLY A 619 12.36 21.65 34.26
CA GLY A 619 12.56 22.98 33.62
C GLY A 619 11.79 23.28 32.33
N GLY A 620 10.76 24.15 32.44
CA GLY A 620 10.45 25.20 31.46
C GLY A 620 9.28 24.98 30.47
N GLY A 621 8.09 25.54 30.75
CA GLY A 621 6.92 25.60 29.83
C GLY A 621 7.01 26.75 28.78
N PRO A 622 5.91 27.27 28.19
CA PRO A 622 4.49 26.87 28.24
C PRO A 622 3.86 26.65 26.83
N GLY A 623 2.95 25.67 26.71
CA GLY A 623 2.15 25.49 25.51
C GLY A 623 1.27 24.27 25.68
N ASN A 624 0.01 24.49 26.03
CA ASN A 624 -0.98 23.46 26.25
C ASN A 624 -1.60 23.07 24.89
N PRO A 625 -1.49 21.84 24.38
CA PRO A 625 -2.50 21.29 23.50
C PRO A 625 -3.41 20.38 24.31
N VAL A 626 -4.66 20.83 24.40
CA VAL A 626 -5.81 20.06 24.82
C VAL A 626 -5.86 18.78 23.99
N CYS A 627 -5.89 17.62 24.64
CA CYS A 627 -6.20 16.36 23.97
C CYS A 627 -7.61 16.46 23.39
N GLY A 628 -7.76 16.22 22.08
CA GLY A 628 -9.06 16.00 21.46
C GLY A 628 -9.82 14.88 22.18
N ASP A 629 -11.10 15.10 22.37
CA ASP A 629 -12.07 14.36 23.19
C ASP A 629 -12.48 12.98 22.64
N GLY A 630 -11.82 12.48 21.59
CA GLY A 630 -12.07 11.13 21.08
C GLY A 630 -13.41 10.97 20.35
N ASP A 631 -14.04 12.07 19.93
CA ASP A 631 -15.15 12.02 18.99
C ASP A 631 -14.63 11.96 17.55
N VAL A 632 -15.03 10.91 16.82
CA VAL A 632 -14.84 10.83 15.37
C VAL A 632 -16.03 11.55 14.73
N GLU A 633 -15.82 12.80 14.32
CA GLU A 633 -16.78 13.51 13.46
C GLU A 633 -16.71 12.96 12.03
N GLY A 634 -17.86 12.97 11.35
CA GLY A 634 -18.13 12.16 10.14
C GLY A 634 -17.32 12.45 8.87
N ASP A 635 -16.33 13.34 8.90
CA ASP A 635 -15.58 13.77 7.71
C ASP A 635 -14.05 13.99 7.90
N GLU A 636 -13.45 13.56 9.03
CA GLU A 636 -11.97 13.61 9.18
C GLU A 636 -11.28 12.31 8.73
N GLY A 637 -10.44 12.41 7.69
CA GLY A 637 -9.55 11.34 7.26
C GLY A 637 -8.31 11.24 8.15
N CYS A 638 -7.85 10.02 8.43
CA CYS A 638 -6.65 9.77 9.24
C CYS A 638 -5.41 10.48 8.66
N ASP A 639 -4.72 11.25 9.50
CA ASP A 639 -3.41 11.80 9.18
C ASP A 639 -2.37 10.68 8.91
N PRO A 640 -1.38 10.91 8.03
CA PRO A 640 -0.42 9.90 7.60
C PRO A 640 0.52 9.46 8.73
N PRO A 641 1.04 8.22 8.70
CA PRO A 641 1.79 7.63 9.80
C PRO A 641 3.17 8.28 9.89
N GLY A 642 3.30 9.25 10.77
CA GLY A 642 4.54 10.00 10.92
C GLY A 642 4.56 10.91 12.14
N SER A 643 4.17 10.42 13.32
CA SER A 643 4.90 10.65 14.58
C SER A 643 4.19 10.02 15.78
N TYR A 644 4.99 9.41 16.66
CA TYR A 644 4.68 8.97 18.02
C TYR A 644 3.63 7.85 18.24
N CYS A 645 4.10 6.61 18.08
CA CYS A 645 3.74 5.50 18.95
C CYS A 645 5.04 4.96 19.56
N SER A 646 5.54 5.60 20.62
CA SER A 646 6.67 5.06 21.40
C SER A 646 6.15 4.48 22.71
N ASN A 647 6.45 3.20 22.89
CA ASN A 647 6.40 2.40 24.12
C ASN A 647 5.02 2.07 24.70
N THR A 648 4.35 1.11 24.07
CA THR A 648 3.96 -0.20 24.68
C THR A 648 3.37 -1.09 23.60
N ASN A 649 3.68 -2.39 23.67
CA ASN A 649 3.49 -3.35 22.60
C ASN A 649 1.99 -3.61 22.22
N TYR A 650 1.76 -3.85 20.93
CA TYR A 650 0.61 -4.52 20.28
C TYR A 650 -0.76 -3.80 20.18
N LEU A 651 -0.90 -2.84 19.25
CA LEU A 651 -2.19 -2.48 18.65
C LEU A 651 -2.07 -2.20 17.13
N VAL A 652 -2.95 -2.80 16.31
CA VAL A 652 -3.10 -2.47 14.88
C VAL A 652 -4.57 -2.13 14.60
N CYS A 653 -4.82 -0.99 13.95
CA CYS A 653 -6.14 -0.58 13.48
C CYS A 653 -6.50 -1.27 12.14
N ASN A 654 -7.72 -1.79 12.04
CA ASN A 654 -8.26 -2.31 10.78
C ASN A 654 -8.67 -1.15 9.84
N SER A 655 -8.58 -1.38 8.52
CA SER A 655 -8.86 -0.46 7.40
C SER A 655 -10.21 0.30 7.41
N ASN A 656 -11.10 0.01 8.35
CA ASN A 656 -12.43 0.62 8.44
C ASN A 656 -12.61 1.50 9.70
N CYS A 657 -11.55 1.75 10.47
CA CYS A 657 -11.53 2.52 11.73
C CYS A 657 -12.58 2.13 12.80
N LYS A 658 -13.31 1.02 12.63
CA LYS A 658 -14.36 0.53 13.56
C LYS A 658 -13.88 -0.53 14.55
N ARG A 659 -12.62 -0.97 14.48
CA ARG A 659 -12.09 -2.07 15.33
C ARG A 659 -10.61 -1.86 15.66
N CYS A 660 -10.28 -1.88 16.95
CA CYS A 660 -8.92 -2.03 17.47
C CYS A 660 -8.69 -3.50 17.86
N ILE A 661 -7.54 -4.08 17.49
CA ILE A 661 -7.17 -5.45 17.82
C ILE A 661 -5.96 -5.40 18.76
N GLY A 662 -6.15 -5.82 20.01
CA GLY A 662 -5.05 -6.21 20.91
C GLY A 662 -4.74 -7.69 20.71
N LEU A 663 -3.46 -8.03 20.53
CA LEU A 663 -2.99 -9.40 20.36
C LEU A 663 -2.21 -9.83 21.60
N ASP A 664 -2.90 -10.41 22.58
CA ASP A 664 -2.30 -11.12 23.70
C ASP A 664 -2.56 -12.63 23.52
N GLY A 665 -1.56 -13.35 23.01
CA GLY A 665 -1.62 -14.80 22.80
C GLY A 665 -2.69 -15.28 21.80
N ASN A 666 -3.06 -16.58 21.87
CA ASN A 666 -4.02 -17.25 20.98
C ASN A 666 -5.48 -16.73 21.12
N THR A 667 -5.70 -15.52 21.61
CA THR A 667 -7.03 -14.94 21.87
C THR A 667 -7.18 -13.57 21.20
N LYS A 668 -8.37 -13.28 20.67
CA LYS A 668 -8.75 -12.04 19.99
C LYS A 668 -10.00 -11.47 20.63
N THR A 669 -9.97 -10.21 21.04
CA THR A 669 -11.15 -9.53 21.58
C THR A 669 -11.99 -8.94 20.45
N ILE A 670 -13.29 -9.24 20.42
CA ILE A 670 -14.27 -8.71 19.49
C ILE A 670 -15.19 -7.77 20.27
N LEU A 671 -15.30 -6.52 19.80
CA LEU A 671 -16.24 -5.53 20.30
C LEU A 671 -17.37 -5.33 19.28
N THR A 672 -18.61 -5.40 19.74
CA THR A 672 -19.82 -5.19 18.94
C THR A 672 -20.75 -4.21 19.64
N ARG A 673 -21.39 -3.32 18.87
CA ARG A 673 -22.33 -2.32 19.37
C ARG A 673 -23.69 -2.50 18.70
N THR A 674 -24.79 -2.42 19.45
CA THR A 674 -26.14 -2.34 18.86
C THR A 674 -26.41 -0.92 18.32
N PRO A 675 -27.43 -0.72 17.48
CA PRO A 675 -27.93 0.62 17.19
C PRO A 675 -28.34 1.36 18.48
N CYS A 676 -28.21 2.69 18.47
CA CYS A 676 -28.71 3.55 19.53
C CYS A 676 -30.23 3.40 19.60
N ARG A 677 -30.77 3.02 20.76
CA ARG A 677 -32.22 2.90 20.99
C ARG A 677 -32.65 3.97 21.98
N ASP A 678 -33.78 4.62 21.72
CA ASP A 678 -34.43 5.49 22.69
C ASP A 678 -34.67 4.73 24.00
N ASP A 679 -34.17 5.28 25.11
CA ASP A 679 -34.28 4.68 26.43
C ASP A 679 -35.64 4.97 27.10
N GLY A 680 -36.48 5.79 26.43
CA GLY A 680 -37.84 6.10 26.82
C GLY A 680 -37.95 7.21 27.87
N ASN A 681 -36.87 7.93 28.16
CA ASN A 681 -36.89 9.02 29.14
C ASN A 681 -37.32 10.38 28.52
N GLY A 682 -37.37 10.47 27.18
CA GLY A 682 -37.83 11.64 26.42
C GLY A 682 -36.77 12.75 26.19
N ASP A 683 -35.51 12.48 26.47
CA ASP A 683 -34.39 13.32 26.05
C ASP A 683 -33.82 12.87 24.67
N ASN A 684 -32.73 13.49 24.24
CA ASN A 684 -32.06 13.15 22.97
C ASN A 684 -30.96 12.10 23.14
N VAL A 685 -30.97 11.35 24.25
CA VAL A 685 -29.98 10.34 24.62
C VAL A 685 -30.66 8.97 24.56
N GLY A 686 -30.16 8.10 23.69
CA GLY A 686 -30.49 6.70 23.68
C GLY A 686 -29.43 5.86 24.40
N VAL A 687 -29.66 4.55 24.42
CA VAL A 687 -28.72 3.55 24.94
C VAL A 687 -28.40 2.53 23.84
N TYR A 688 -27.12 2.17 23.71
CA TYR A 688 -26.69 1.00 22.95
C TYR A 688 -25.95 0.01 23.85
N ASP A 689 -26.02 -1.27 23.48
CA ASP A 689 -25.28 -2.33 24.16
C ASP A 689 -23.92 -2.52 23.51
N GLU A 690 -22.84 -2.36 24.28
CA GLU A 690 -21.48 -2.71 23.87
C GLU A 690 -21.13 -4.11 24.41
N THR A 691 -20.99 -5.09 23.51
CA THR A 691 -20.63 -6.47 23.85
C THR A 691 -19.19 -6.77 23.45
N ILE A 692 -18.39 -7.16 24.43
CA ILE A 692 -16.99 -7.58 24.31
C ILE A 692 -16.94 -9.10 24.45
N VAL A 693 -16.31 -9.82 23.52
CA VAL A 693 -16.11 -11.28 23.55
C VAL A 693 -14.66 -11.60 23.20
N GLN A 694 -13.99 -12.46 23.97
CA GLN A 694 -12.71 -13.00 23.53
C GLN A 694 -12.95 -14.28 22.72
N VAL A 695 -12.34 -14.39 21.56
CA VAL A 695 -12.37 -15.59 20.70
C VAL A 695 -10.98 -16.20 20.65
N ASN A 696 -10.88 -17.52 20.66
CA ASN A 696 -9.62 -18.20 20.39
C ASN A 696 -9.31 -18.08 18.89
N ILE A 697 -8.11 -17.60 18.54
CA ILE A 697 -7.71 -17.33 17.15
C ILE A 697 -7.61 -18.62 16.33
N ILE A 698 -7.21 -19.73 16.96
CA ILE A 698 -7.02 -21.02 16.30
C ILE A 698 -8.36 -21.68 16.00
N THR A 699 -9.30 -21.67 16.95
CA THR A 699 -10.59 -22.34 16.78
C THR A 699 -11.70 -21.44 16.25
N ASN A 700 -11.47 -20.12 16.24
CA ASN A 700 -12.47 -19.09 15.94
C ASN A 700 -13.75 -19.20 16.79
N GLN A 701 -13.66 -19.78 17.99
CA GLN A 701 -14.77 -19.92 18.93
C GLN A 701 -14.63 -18.91 20.08
N ALA A 702 -15.76 -18.36 20.54
CA ALA A 702 -15.81 -17.55 21.74
C ALA A 702 -15.35 -18.36 22.96
N ILE A 703 -14.45 -17.77 23.75
CA ILE A 703 -13.98 -18.36 25.00
C ILE A 703 -15.12 -18.24 26.01
N PRO A 704 -15.67 -19.36 26.54
CA PRO A 704 -16.78 -19.32 27.48
C PRO A 704 -16.49 -18.42 28.68
N GLY A 705 -17.45 -17.56 29.05
CA GLY A 705 -17.33 -16.64 30.20
C GLY A 705 -16.66 -15.30 29.90
N THR A 706 -16.15 -15.07 28.69
CA THR A 706 -15.50 -13.79 28.32
C THR A 706 -16.45 -12.75 27.70
N GLN A 707 -17.72 -13.13 27.46
CA GLN A 707 -18.72 -12.21 26.94
C GLN A 707 -19.20 -11.24 28.04
N ARG A 708 -18.95 -9.95 27.85
CA ARG A 708 -19.46 -8.88 28.71
C ARG A 708 -20.21 -7.85 27.87
N THR A 709 -21.49 -7.64 28.20
CA THR A 709 -22.32 -6.60 27.60
C THR A 709 -22.50 -5.45 28.59
N THR A 710 -22.16 -4.24 28.17
CA THR A 710 -22.28 -3.02 28.99
C THR A 710 -23.11 -1.99 28.22
N PRO A 711 -24.20 -1.46 28.79
CA PRO A 711 -24.95 -0.38 28.17
C PRO A 711 -24.13 0.91 28.18
N LYS A 712 -24.23 1.69 27.10
CA LYS A 712 -23.58 2.99 26.91
C LYS A 712 -24.58 3.99 26.36
N GLU A 713 -24.47 5.24 26.80
CA GLU A 713 -25.28 6.35 26.30
C GLU A 713 -24.82 6.76 24.88
N CYS A 714 -25.77 7.19 24.06
CA CYS A 714 -25.55 7.68 22.70
C CYS A 714 -26.55 8.79 22.37
N THR A 715 -26.17 9.74 21.52
CA THR A 715 -27.11 10.79 21.09
C THR A 715 -27.97 10.28 19.93
N LEU A 716 -29.30 10.38 20.05
CA LEU A 716 -30.22 10.09 18.96
C LEU A 716 -30.17 11.26 17.96
N ILE A 717 -29.41 11.09 16.88
CA ILE A 717 -29.43 12.02 15.75
C ILE A 717 -30.74 11.79 15.00
N SER A 718 -31.84 12.39 15.49
CA SER A 718 -33.03 12.52 14.67
C SER A 718 -32.73 13.58 13.62
N GLU A 719 -32.50 13.15 12.39
CA GLU A 719 -32.63 14.05 11.25
C GLU A 719 -34.10 14.51 11.27
N VAL A 720 -34.31 15.74 11.74
CA VAL A 720 -35.64 16.33 11.82
C VAL A 720 -36.10 16.53 10.39
N ASP A 721 -36.87 15.57 9.88
CA ASP A 721 -37.56 15.68 8.62
C ASP A 721 -38.69 16.71 8.80
N ILE A 722 -38.35 17.99 8.63
CA ILE A 722 -39.32 19.08 8.70
C ILE A 722 -40.08 19.07 7.37
N PRO A 723 -41.37 18.69 7.30
CA PRO A 723 -42.12 18.66 6.05
C PRO A 723 -42.48 20.10 5.65
N PHE A 724 -41.50 20.81 5.09
CA PHE A 724 -41.64 22.23 4.77
C PHE A 724 -42.68 22.48 3.66
N PHE A 725 -43.05 21.45 2.90
CA PHE A 725 -43.93 21.56 1.74
C PHE A 725 -45.12 20.60 1.75
N THR A 726 -45.90 20.58 2.83
CA THR A 726 -47.28 20.08 2.68
C THR A 726 -48.07 21.05 1.80
N PRO A 727 -49.02 20.58 0.96
CA PRO A 727 -49.90 21.46 0.19
C PRO A 727 -50.61 22.52 1.05
N LEU A 728 -50.85 22.21 2.33
CA LEU A 728 -51.39 23.13 3.34
C LEU A 728 -50.41 24.26 3.68
N ASN A 729 -49.12 23.97 3.85
CA ASN A 729 -48.08 24.97 4.11
C ASN A 729 -47.90 25.92 2.92
N VAL A 730 -47.95 25.40 1.69
CA VAL A 730 -47.93 26.23 0.48
C VAL A 730 -49.16 27.13 0.42
N LEU A 731 -50.35 26.60 0.72
CA LEU A 731 -51.59 27.40 0.82
C LEU A 731 -51.49 28.50 1.89
N MET A 732 -50.92 28.19 3.06
CA MET A 732 -50.71 29.18 4.12
C MET A 732 -49.72 30.26 3.71
N VAL A 733 -48.60 29.92 3.08
CA VAL A 733 -47.61 30.91 2.60
C VAL A 733 -48.24 31.83 1.57
N LEU A 734 -49.02 31.30 0.63
CA LEU A 734 -49.75 32.09 -0.36
C LEU A 734 -50.81 32.98 0.29
N ALA A 735 -51.51 32.49 1.31
CA ALA A 735 -52.47 33.29 2.09
C ALA A 735 -51.75 34.43 2.83
N LEU A 736 -50.63 34.17 3.49
CA LEU A 736 -49.84 35.16 4.23
C LEU A 736 -49.24 36.23 3.31
N ILE A 737 -48.72 35.86 2.14
CA ILE A 737 -48.24 36.82 1.12
C ILE A 737 -49.40 37.68 0.63
N SER A 738 -50.58 37.09 0.39
CA SER A 738 -51.78 37.82 -0.03
C SER A 738 -52.25 38.81 1.04
N ILE A 739 -52.26 38.41 2.31
CA ILE A 739 -52.60 39.26 3.46
C ILE A 739 -51.57 40.39 3.61
N TYR A 740 -50.28 40.08 3.58
CA TYR A 740 -49.20 41.07 3.65
C TYR A 740 -49.34 42.13 2.56
N TYR A 741 -49.58 41.70 1.31
CA TYR A 741 -49.73 42.63 0.19
C TYR A 741 -50.99 43.50 0.31
N PHE A 742 -52.07 42.97 0.88
CA PHE A 742 -53.29 43.73 1.18
C PHE A 742 -53.01 44.84 2.21
N PHE A 743 -52.26 44.56 3.28
CA PHE A 743 -51.90 45.55 4.30
C PHE A 743 -50.91 46.61 3.80
N VAL A 744 -49.89 46.22 3.04
CA VAL A 744 -48.93 47.17 2.45
C VAL A 744 -49.64 48.12 1.48
N LYS A 745 -50.54 47.60 0.65
CA LYS A 745 -51.29 48.40 -0.32
C LYS A 745 -52.30 49.35 0.33
N THR A 746 -52.94 48.94 1.43
CA THR A 746 -53.87 49.80 2.17
C THR A 746 -53.16 50.93 2.92
N LYS A 747 -51.94 50.70 3.44
CA LYS A 747 -51.11 51.77 4.02
C LYS A 747 -50.69 52.82 2.98
N ASN A 748 -50.26 52.40 1.79
CA ASN A 748 -49.83 53.34 0.76
C ASN A 748 -50.97 54.22 0.20
N LYS A 749 -52.22 53.75 0.25
CA LYS A 749 -53.39 54.56 -0.15
C LYS A 749 -53.70 55.73 0.80
N LYS A 750 -53.28 55.66 2.07
CA LYS A 750 -53.50 56.76 3.04
C LYS A 750 -52.48 57.90 2.91
N ARG A 751 -51.30 57.65 2.31
CA ARG A 751 -50.26 58.69 2.10
C ARG A 751 -50.55 59.64 0.93
N ILE A 752 -51.44 59.28 0.00
CA ILE A 752 -51.73 60.08 -1.21
C ILE A 752 -52.93 61.05 -1.02
N ARG A 753 -53.51 61.15 0.18
CA ARG A 753 -54.58 62.12 0.49
C ARG A 753 -54.13 63.32 1.34
N LYS A 754 -52.82 63.56 1.44
CA LYS A 754 -52.23 64.78 2.00
C LYS A 754 -51.14 65.32 1.08
N VAL A 755 -51.52 65.71 -0.14
CA VAL A 755 -50.88 66.76 -0.95
C VAL A 755 -51.99 67.46 -1.71
#